data_AF-A0A3M6AAI1-F1
#
_entry.id   AF-A0A3M6AAI1-F1
#
_cell.length_a   1.000
_cell.length_b   1.000
_cell.length_c   1.000
_cell.angle_alpha   90.00
_cell.angle_beta   90.00
_cell.angle_gamma   90.00
#
_symmetry.space_group_name_H-M   'P 1'
#
loop_
_entity.id
_entity.type
_entity.pdbx_description
1 polymer ?
#
loop_
_entity_poly.entity_id
_entity_poly.type
_entity_poly.pdbx_seq_one_letter_code
_entity_poly.pdbx_strand_id
1 'polypeptide(L)'
;MFSLRSICAAALFALCLSTFPALAADPPSSDAVQQSLDKIADRKLPDAEQKALQQVLEQTLAFLASKKDSEQKLEALKQQLAQAPKQTSENQRELARLKESKVVPVAQRYGGLDVPQLEQLLSQRSTQQSDLQSELNDANSLAITAQTRPERAQTEISANQTRIQQINAILKSGKDNGKTLSADQRNLLNAELASINALNLLRRQELAGNSQLQDLGNSQHDLLTEKVARQEQEIQDLQTLINDKRRAQSQKTVADLSLEAQKSGGSSLLATESAANLKLSDYLLRGTDRLNELTQQNLKTKQQLDNLTQTDQALSEQINVLSGSLLLSKILYKQKQALPHLELDKGLADEIANIRLYQFDINQQREQMSTPTAYVEKLLATQPPENITPQLRRTLLDLAITRSDLLERLNRELSALLNESITLQLNQKQLTSTAQGLRATLDEQMFWIPSNKPLDLEWFQNIWPRLQKQIATLPWTSSLSELSDGLTQRPLLFLPLLLLIGVLTWRRKALYQKLNRLHADIGHFKRDSQWKTPLALLINVLLAMPVALGLALCGYALQIDARGQNANLGEALLQIALAWLVFYTAYRVLAPSGVAQLHFRWETAQVEFLRGWVRRLGLVVLALVAVVAVAEHQPAALADDVLGIGVVLTCYALMTWLLARLLISSPTH
;
A
#
# COMPACT_ATOMS: atom_id res chain seq x y z
N MET A 1 -66.23 -13.10 -47.48
CA MET A 1 -66.07 -14.54 -47.16
C MET A 1 -64.61 -14.78 -46.81
N PHE A 2 -64.26 -14.89 -45.52
CA PHE A 2 -62.90 -15.27 -45.13
C PHE A 2 -62.67 -16.72 -45.54
N SER A 3 -61.61 -16.97 -46.31
CA SER A 3 -61.31 -18.31 -46.81
C SER A 3 -61.04 -19.26 -45.64
N LEU A 4 -61.52 -20.50 -45.74
CA LEU A 4 -61.32 -21.54 -44.73
C LEU A 4 -59.83 -21.71 -44.36
N ARG A 5 -58.93 -21.44 -45.31
CA ARG A 5 -57.47 -21.44 -45.14
C ARG A 5 -56.98 -20.35 -44.18
N SER A 6 -57.57 -19.16 -44.22
CA SER A 6 -57.20 -18.04 -43.34
C SER A 6 -57.59 -18.32 -41.88
N ILE A 7 -58.73 -18.99 -41.68
CA ILE A 7 -59.21 -19.38 -40.35
C ILE A 7 -58.36 -20.54 -39.82
N CYS A 8 -58.01 -21.53 -40.65
CA CYS A 8 -57.09 -22.60 -40.25
C CYS A 8 -55.67 -22.09 -39.94
N ALA A 9 -55.16 -21.11 -40.69
CA ALA A 9 -53.87 -20.51 -40.43
C ALA A 9 -53.87 -19.69 -39.13
N ALA A 10 -54.93 -18.92 -38.86
CA ALA A 10 -55.09 -18.20 -37.60
C ALA A 10 -55.28 -19.15 -36.41
N ALA A 11 -56.00 -20.26 -36.59
CA ALA A 11 -56.16 -21.30 -35.59
C ALA A 11 -54.85 -22.04 -35.31
N LEU A 12 -54.04 -22.33 -36.33
CA LEU A 12 -52.69 -22.90 -36.17
C LEU A 12 -51.73 -21.92 -35.49
N PHE A 13 -51.80 -20.63 -35.81
CA PHE A 13 -51.02 -19.59 -35.14
C PHE A 13 -51.43 -19.45 -33.66
N ALA A 14 -52.73 -19.48 -33.37
CA ALA A 14 -53.26 -19.49 -32.01
C ALA A 14 -52.89 -20.78 -31.24
N LEU A 15 -52.86 -21.94 -31.91
CA LEU A 15 -52.42 -23.21 -31.32
C LEU A 15 -50.91 -23.25 -31.04
N CYS A 16 -50.11 -22.61 -31.90
CA CYS A 16 -48.67 -22.46 -31.71
C CYS A 16 -48.32 -21.40 -30.64
N LEU A 17 -49.21 -20.43 -30.39
CA LEU A 17 -49.10 -19.46 -29.29
C LEU A 17 -49.64 -20.03 -27.96
N SER A 18 -50.46 -21.08 -27.99
CA SER A 18 -50.88 -21.84 -26.80
C SER A 18 -49.87 -22.93 -26.42
N THR A 19 -48.56 -22.64 -26.48
CA THR A 19 -47.61 -23.41 -25.68
C THR A 19 -47.85 -23.02 -24.23
N PHE A 20 -48.60 -23.85 -23.49
CA PHE A 20 -48.61 -23.78 -22.04
C PHE A 20 -47.15 -23.74 -21.57
N PRO A 21 -46.72 -22.77 -20.73
CA PRO A 21 -45.44 -22.90 -20.06
C PRO A 21 -45.52 -24.24 -19.33
N ALA A 22 -44.62 -25.16 -19.65
CA ALA A 22 -44.44 -26.35 -18.82
C ALA A 22 -44.10 -25.81 -17.43
N LEU A 23 -45.09 -25.82 -16.54
CA LEU A 23 -44.89 -25.49 -15.14
C LEU A 23 -43.81 -26.43 -14.66
N ALA A 24 -42.64 -25.88 -14.38
CA ALA A 24 -41.59 -26.61 -13.69
C ALA A 24 -42.24 -27.18 -12.43
N ALA A 25 -42.08 -28.49 -12.22
CA ALA A 25 -42.60 -29.11 -11.00
C ALA A 25 -42.02 -28.35 -9.80
N ASP A 26 -42.88 -27.98 -8.84
CA ASP A 26 -42.44 -27.26 -7.66
C ASP A 26 -41.34 -28.08 -6.94
N PRO A 27 -40.26 -27.43 -6.48
CA PRO A 27 -39.21 -28.12 -5.76
C PRO A 27 -39.77 -28.76 -4.48
N PRO A 28 -39.18 -29.86 -3.99
CA PRO A 28 -39.62 -30.49 -2.75
C PRO A 28 -39.48 -29.54 -1.56
N SER A 29 -40.34 -29.68 -0.55
CA SER A 29 -40.21 -28.90 0.69
C SER A 29 -39.02 -29.38 1.52
N SER A 30 -38.33 -28.44 2.19
CA SER A 30 -37.18 -28.75 3.06
C SER A 30 -37.53 -29.80 4.12
N ASP A 31 -38.72 -29.69 4.70
CA ASP A 31 -39.18 -30.59 5.76
C ASP A 31 -39.43 -32.01 5.23
N ALA A 32 -39.94 -32.14 4.00
CA ALA A 32 -40.12 -33.45 3.38
C ALA A 32 -38.78 -34.12 3.04
N VAL A 33 -37.79 -33.34 2.59
CA VAL A 33 -36.44 -33.86 2.31
C VAL A 33 -35.73 -34.24 3.61
N GLN A 34 -35.85 -33.43 4.67
CA GLN A 34 -35.29 -33.75 5.99
C GLN A 34 -35.89 -35.03 6.57
N GLN A 35 -37.22 -35.19 6.52
CA GLN A 35 -37.87 -36.42 6.95
C GLN A 35 -37.43 -37.65 6.14
N SER A 36 -37.10 -37.48 4.86
CA SER A 36 -36.58 -38.57 4.02
C SER A 36 -35.13 -38.93 4.35
N LEU A 37 -34.33 -37.96 4.81
CA LEU A 37 -32.97 -38.14 5.30
C LEU A 37 -32.99 -38.88 6.65
N ASP A 38 -33.87 -38.47 7.57
CA ASP A 38 -34.01 -39.08 8.90
C ASP A 38 -34.49 -40.54 8.81
N LYS A 39 -35.33 -40.86 7.82
CA LYS A 39 -35.86 -42.21 7.56
C LYS A 39 -35.04 -43.02 6.55
N ILE A 40 -33.80 -42.61 6.25
CA ILE A 40 -32.98 -43.28 5.23
C ILE A 40 -32.66 -44.73 5.59
N ALA A 41 -32.49 -45.02 6.89
CA ALA A 41 -32.24 -46.37 7.41
C ALA A 41 -33.43 -47.32 7.19
N ASP A 42 -34.66 -46.77 7.18
CA ASP A 42 -35.90 -47.55 6.98
C ASP A 42 -36.03 -48.07 5.53
N ARG A 43 -35.25 -47.53 4.58
CA ARG A 43 -35.29 -47.91 3.17
C ARG A 43 -34.56 -49.23 2.85
N LYS A 44 -33.81 -49.79 3.81
CA LYS A 44 -33.11 -51.10 3.70
C LYS A 44 -32.29 -51.25 2.40
N LEU A 45 -31.58 -50.19 2.02
CA LEU A 45 -30.70 -50.18 0.84
C LEU A 45 -29.31 -50.76 1.19
N PRO A 46 -28.55 -51.28 0.21
CA PRO A 46 -27.13 -51.60 0.40
C PRO A 46 -26.33 -50.35 0.82
N ASP A 47 -25.30 -50.52 1.66
CA ASP A 47 -24.51 -49.42 2.24
C ASP A 47 -24.03 -48.37 1.22
N ALA A 48 -23.61 -48.81 0.02
CA ALA A 48 -23.14 -47.92 -1.04
C ALA A 48 -24.26 -47.06 -1.65
N GLU A 49 -25.46 -47.62 -1.82
CA GLU A 49 -26.63 -46.90 -2.34
C GLU A 49 -27.24 -45.99 -1.29
N GLN A 50 -27.21 -46.42 -0.02
CA GLN A 50 -27.65 -45.60 1.10
C GLN A 50 -26.78 -44.34 1.25
N LYS A 51 -25.46 -44.45 1.17
CA LYS A 51 -24.55 -43.30 1.19
C LYS A 51 -24.75 -42.37 -0.02
N ALA A 52 -24.93 -42.94 -1.21
CA ALA A 52 -25.20 -42.14 -2.41
C ALA A 52 -26.52 -41.37 -2.30
N LEU A 53 -27.57 -42.01 -1.77
CA LEU A 53 -28.86 -41.37 -1.52
C LEU A 53 -28.75 -40.29 -0.44
N GLN A 54 -28.00 -40.54 0.65
CA GLN A 54 -27.75 -39.55 1.70
C GLN A 54 -27.14 -38.27 1.11
N GLN A 55 -26.11 -38.42 0.27
CA GLN A 55 -25.46 -37.29 -0.38
C GLN A 55 -26.42 -36.52 -1.29
N VAL A 56 -27.31 -37.21 -2.03
CA VAL A 56 -28.34 -36.57 -2.87
C VAL A 56 -29.31 -35.75 -2.02
N LEU A 57 -29.76 -36.28 -0.88
CA LEU A 57 -30.70 -35.59 0.01
C LEU A 57 -30.05 -34.39 0.72
N GLU A 58 -28.80 -34.54 1.19
CA GLU A 58 -28.00 -33.44 1.77
C GLU A 58 -27.75 -32.31 0.76
N GLN A 59 -27.39 -32.65 -0.48
CA GLN A 59 -27.24 -31.67 -1.55
C GLN A 59 -28.56 -31.00 -1.92
N THR A 60 -29.67 -31.74 -1.91
CA THR A 60 -31.01 -31.18 -2.14
C THR A 60 -31.34 -30.13 -1.07
N LEU A 61 -31.07 -30.43 0.22
CA LEU A 61 -31.24 -29.47 1.31
C LEU A 61 -30.33 -28.24 1.15
N ALA A 62 -29.07 -28.43 0.73
CA ALA A 62 -28.16 -27.32 0.48
C ALA A 62 -28.67 -26.38 -0.63
N PHE A 63 -29.22 -26.92 -1.72
CA PHE A 63 -29.82 -26.09 -2.77
C PHE A 63 -31.09 -25.37 -2.30
N LEU A 64 -31.95 -26.02 -1.52
CA LEU A 64 -33.12 -25.36 -0.93
C LEU A 64 -32.73 -24.24 0.04
N ALA A 65 -31.66 -24.44 0.83
CA ALA A 65 -31.10 -23.40 1.69
C ALA A 65 -30.53 -22.23 0.89
N SER A 66 -29.78 -22.51 -0.19
CA SER A 66 -29.24 -21.50 -1.10
C SER A 66 -30.33 -20.69 -1.81
N LYS A 67 -31.44 -21.34 -2.20
CA LYS A 67 -32.63 -20.67 -2.72
C LYS A 67 -33.17 -19.66 -1.70
N LYS A 68 -33.40 -20.09 -0.46
CA LYS A 68 -33.94 -19.25 0.62
C LYS A 68 -33.02 -18.07 0.93
N ASP A 69 -31.70 -18.30 0.98
CA ASP A 69 -30.69 -17.25 1.16
C ASP A 69 -30.74 -16.21 0.02
N SER A 70 -30.86 -16.67 -1.23
CA SER A 70 -30.98 -15.78 -2.39
C SER A 70 -32.27 -14.94 -2.36
N GLU A 71 -33.39 -15.53 -1.93
CA GLU A 71 -34.67 -14.83 -1.76
C GLU A 71 -34.60 -13.79 -0.63
N GLN A 72 -33.95 -14.11 0.49
CA GLN A 72 -33.73 -13.16 1.59
C GLN A 72 -32.85 -11.99 1.16
N LYS A 73 -31.74 -12.27 0.46
CA LYS A 73 -30.86 -11.23 -0.11
C LYS A 73 -31.59 -10.35 -1.11
N LEU A 74 -32.48 -10.92 -1.91
CA LEU A 74 -33.30 -10.16 -2.86
C LEU A 74 -34.24 -9.18 -2.16
N GLU A 75 -34.89 -9.59 -1.07
CA GLU A 75 -35.75 -8.69 -0.29
C GLU A 75 -34.95 -7.60 0.41
N ALA A 76 -33.80 -7.93 1.01
CA ALA A 76 -32.89 -6.94 1.58
C ALA A 76 -32.40 -5.92 0.52
N LEU A 77 -32.04 -6.40 -0.67
CA LEU A 77 -31.64 -5.56 -1.79
C LEU A 77 -32.77 -4.62 -2.25
N LYS A 78 -34.01 -5.11 -2.36
CA LYS A 78 -35.15 -4.27 -2.72
C LYS A 78 -35.35 -3.13 -1.71
N GLN A 79 -35.22 -3.44 -0.42
CA GLN A 79 -35.30 -2.42 0.64
C GLN A 79 -34.16 -1.39 0.52
N GLN A 80 -32.93 -1.85 0.28
CA GLN A 80 -31.78 -0.96 0.08
C GLN A 80 -31.97 -0.06 -1.14
N LEU A 81 -32.40 -0.61 -2.29
CA LEU A 81 -32.66 0.15 -3.51
C LEU A 81 -33.79 1.18 -3.33
N ALA A 82 -34.80 0.87 -2.53
CA ALA A 82 -35.87 1.82 -2.22
C ALA A 82 -35.36 3.01 -1.36
N GLN A 83 -34.38 2.79 -0.49
CA GLN A 83 -33.82 3.82 0.40
C GLN A 83 -32.64 4.59 -0.23
N ALA A 84 -31.94 3.99 -1.19
CA ALA A 84 -30.71 4.53 -1.77
C ALA A 84 -30.85 5.97 -2.31
N PRO A 85 -31.91 6.36 -3.06
CA PRO A 85 -32.03 7.73 -3.56
C PRO A 85 -32.15 8.78 -2.44
N LYS A 86 -32.89 8.44 -1.37
CA LYS A 86 -33.06 9.32 -0.22
C LYS A 86 -31.74 9.50 0.52
N GLN A 87 -31.05 8.40 0.83
CA GLN A 87 -29.74 8.43 1.49
C GLN A 87 -28.70 9.18 0.65
N THR A 88 -28.67 8.97 -0.67
CA THR A 88 -27.78 9.67 -1.59
C THR A 88 -27.99 11.19 -1.52
N SER A 89 -29.25 11.64 -1.58
CA SER A 89 -29.56 13.07 -1.47
C SER A 89 -29.23 13.64 -0.08
N GLU A 90 -29.44 12.87 0.99
CA GLU A 90 -29.07 13.28 2.35
C GLU A 90 -27.56 13.43 2.50
N ASN A 91 -26.79 12.46 2.00
CA ASN A 91 -25.33 12.49 2.03
C ASN A 91 -24.76 13.70 1.28
N GLN A 92 -25.28 13.98 0.07
CA GLN A 92 -24.85 15.11 -0.73
C GLN A 92 -25.17 16.46 -0.06
N ARG A 93 -26.35 16.59 0.56
CA ARG A 93 -26.73 17.79 1.33
C ARG A 93 -25.85 17.98 2.54
N GLU A 94 -25.57 16.91 3.28
CA GLU A 94 -24.69 16.97 4.45
C GLU A 94 -23.25 17.32 4.05
N LEU A 95 -22.73 16.74 2.96
CA LEU A 95 -21.41 17.05 2.42
C LEU A 95 -21.30 18.53 2.00
N ALA A 96 -22.30 19.06 1.31
CA ALA A 96 -22.35 20.48 0.94
C ALA A 96 -22.36 21.38 2.18
N ARG A 97 -23.19 21.05 3.18
CA ARG A 97 -23.26 21.78 4.45
C ARG A 97 -21.92 21.74 5.20
N LEU A 98 -21.24 20.59 5.22
CA LEU A 98 -19.92 20.47 5.84
C LEU A 98 -18.94 21.37 5.11
N LYS A 99 -18.81 21.27 3.78
CA LYS A 99 -17.89 22.09 2.97
C LYS A 99 -18.11 23.59 3.13
N GLU A 100 -19.36 24.05 3.26
CA GLU A 100 -19.68 25.46 3.51
C GLU A 100 -19.43 25.92 4.95
N SER A 101 -19.51 25.01 5.93
CA SER A 101 -19.32 25.35 7.34
C SER A 101 -17.85 25.68 7.64
N LYS A 102 -17.63 26.86 8.23
CA LYS A 102 -16.32 27.25 8.75
C LYS A 102 -16.02 26.45 10.02
N VAL A 103 -14.87 25.78 10.02
CA VAL A 103 -14.35 25.08 11.20
C VAL A 103 -13.95 26.14 12.24
N VAL A 104 -14.58 26.10 13.41
CA VAL A 104 -14.19 26.96 14.54
C VAL A 104 -12.90 26.39 15.13
N PRO A 105 -11.82 27.19 15.28
CA PRO A 105 -10.57 26.71 15.85
C PRO A 105 -10.76 26.06 17.22
N VAL A 106 -10.18 24.88 17.41
CA VAL A 106 -10.25 24.11 18.68
C VAL A 106 -9.81 24.95 19.87
N ALA A 107 -8.75 25.76 19.72
CA ALA A 107 -8.27 26.66 20.76
C ALA A 107 -9.34 27.65 21.25
N GLN A 108 -10.22 28.13 20.37
CA GLN A 108 -11.32 29.02 20.75
C GLN A 108 -12.49 28.25 21.38
N ARG A 109 -12.77 27.05 20.89
CA ARG A 109 -13.91 26.24 21.33
C ARG A 109 -13.69 25.55 22.68
N TYR A 110 -12.46 25.09 22.94
CA TYR A 110 -12.12 24.27 24.10
C TYR A 110 -11.02 24.89 24.98
N GLY A 111 -10.61 26.13 24.71
CA GLY A 111 -9.56 26.82 25.47
C GLY A 111 -9.84 26.96 26.97
N GLY A 112 -11.11 26.94 27.39
CA GLY A 112 -11.52 26.97 28.80
C GLY A 112 -11.42 25.65 29.55
N LEU A 113 -11.23 24.52 28.85
CA LEU A 113 -11.12 23.20 29.48
C LEU A 113 -9.72 22.99 30.08
N ASP A 114 -9.66 22.17 31.12
CA ASP A 114 -8.40 21.72 31.71
C ASP A 114 -7.76 20.56 30.89
N VAL A 115 -6.51 20.24 31.19
CA VAL A 115 -5.75 19.18 30.49
C VAL A 115 -6.45 17.81 30.59
N PRO A 116 -6.91 17.34 31.76
CA PRO A 116 -7.64 16.07 31.87
C PRO A 116 -8.93 16.01 31.04
N GLN A 117 -9.71 17.09 31.01
CA GLN A 117 -10.93 17.17 30.20
C GLN A 117 -10.62 17.13 28.70
N LEU A 118 -9.56 17.81 28.26
CA LEU A 118 -9.11 17.78 26.87
C LEU A 118 -8.61 16.39 26.47
N GLU A 119 -7.90 15.68 27.35
CA GLU A 119 -7.46 14.30 27.12
C GLU A 119 -8.64 13.32 26.98
N GLN A 120 -9.66 13.47 27.82
CA GLN A 120 -10.88 12.68 27.71
C GLN A 120 -11.59 12.95 26.37
N LEU A 121 -11.67 14.22 25.96
CA LEU A 121 -12.24 14.60 24.66
C LEU A 121 -11.42 14.03 23.49
N LEU A 122 -10.09 14.09 23.56
CA LEU A 122 -9.20 13.51 22.56
C LEU A 122 -9.43 12.00 22.42
N SER A 123 -9.56 11.28 23.53
CA SER A 123 -9.87 9.85 23.53
C SER A 123 -11.21 9.55 22.86
N GLN A 124 -12.26 10.31 23.20
CA GLN A 124 -13.59 10.18 22.57
C GLN A 124 -13.55 10.45 21.06
N ARG A 125 -12.83 11.51 20.65
CA ARG A 125 -12.66 11.85 19.24
C ARG A 125 -11.88 10.79 18.48
N SER A 126 -10.86 10.19 19.11
CA SER A 126 -10.12 9.07 18.54
C SER A 126 -10.97 7.81 18.37
N THR A 127 -11.88 7.49 19.29
CA THR A 127 -12.84 6.39 19.10
C THR A 127 -13.78 6.66 17.93
N GLN A 128 -14.36 7.86 17.86
CA GLN A 128 -15.23 8.26 16.75
C GLN A 128 -14.53 8.24 15.40
N GLN A 129 -13.23 8.56 15.37
CA GLN A 129 -12.40 8.46 14.18
C GLN A 129 -12.32 7.01 13.67
N SER A 130 -12.15 6.04 14.58
CA SER A 130 -12.13 4.62 14.23
C SER A 130 -13.48 4.16 13.66
N ASP A 131 -14.59 4.61 14.25
CA ASP A 131 -15.94 4.28 13.76
C ASP A 131 -16.17 4.86 12.35
N LEU A 132 -15.82 6.14 12.13
CA LEU A 132 -15.93 6.79 10.83
C LEU A 132 -15.07 6.12 9.75
N GLN A 133 -13.87 5.65 10.12
CA GLN A 133 -13.02 4.89 9.21
C GLN A 133 -13.65 3.54 8.86
N SER A 134 -14.26 2.84 9.83
CA SER A 134 -15.00 1.60 9.55
C SER A 134 -16.14 1.85 8.56
N GLU A 135 -16.95 2.89 8.78
CA GLU A 135 -18.04 3.26 7.85
C GLU A 135 -17.49 3.62 6.46
N LEU A 136 -16.35 4.31 6.38
CA LEU A 136 -15.71 4.66 5.11
C LEU A 136 -15.27 3.41 4.33
N ASN A 137 -14.80 2.37 5.04
CA ASN A 137 -14.46 1.10 4.41
C ASN A 137 -15.69 0.36 3.88
N ASP A 138 -16.79 0.35 4.63
CA ASP A 138 -18.05 -0.23 4.16
C ASP A 138 -18.54 0.48 2.89
N ALA A 139 -18.47 1.81 2.87
CA ALA A 139 -18.81 2.61 1.68
C ALA A 139 -17.88 2.31 0.50
N ASN A 140 -16.58 2.13 0.75
CA ASN A 140 -15.61 1.78 -0.28
C ASN A 140 -15.84 0.35 -0.83
N SER A 141 -16.14 -0.63 0.05
CA SER A 141 -16.50 -2.00 -0.34
C SER A 141 -17.78 -2.00 -1.18
N LEU A 142 -18.79 -1.22 -0.80
CA LEU A 142 -20.01 -1.02 -1.59
C LEU A 142 -19.71 -0.42 -2.97
N ALA A 143 -18.90 0.62 -3.04
CA ALA A 143 -18.55 1.30 -4.29
C ALA A 143 -17.79 0.38 -5.25
N ILE A 144 -16.76 -0.35 -4.75
CA ILE A 144 -15.99 -1.32 -5.54
C ILE A 144 -16.88 -2.48 -5.97
N THR A 145 -17.72 -3.00 -5.07
CA THR A 145 -18.66 -4.07 -5.41
C THR A 145 -19.63 -3.61 -6.50
N ALA A 146 -20.21 -2.41 -6.41
CA ALA A 146 -21.08 -1.86 -7.44
C ALA A 146 -20.35 -1.64 -8.78
N GLN A 147 -19.07 -1.26 -8.76
CA GLN A 147 -18.28 -1.09 -9.97
C GLN A 147 -17.98 -2.42 -10.69
N THR A 148 -17.75 -3.49 -9.92
CA THR A 148 -17.36 -4.82 -10.46
C THR A 148 -18.53 -5.76 -10.72
N ARG A 149 -19.69 -5.48 -10.13
CA ARG A 149 -20.91 -6.30 -10.21
C ARG A 149 -21.40 -6.58 -11.64
N PRO A 150 -21.39 -5.65 -12.60
CA PRO A 150 -21.90 -5.91 -13.95
C PRO A 150 -21.22 -7.07 -14.67
N GLU A 151 -19.89 -7.09 -14.68
CA GLU A 151 -19.10 -8.14 -15.34
C GLU A 151 -19.34 -9.51 -14.68
N ARG A 152 -19.37 -9.53 -13.35
CA ARG A 152 -19.58 -10.75 -12.56
C ARG A 152 -20.97 -11.32 -12.72
N ALA A 153 -22.00 -10.49 -12.57
CA ALA A 153 -23.39 -10.91 -12.71
C ALA A 153 -23.67 -11.41 -14.14
N GLN A 154 -23.10 -10.80 -15.18
CA GLN A 154 -23.21 -11.31 -16.55
C GLN A 154 -22.58 -12.69 -16.71
N THR A 155 -21.39 -12.89 -16.17
CA THR A 155 -20.68 -14.18 -16.24
C THR A 155 -21.44 -15.28 -15.49
N GLU A 156 -21.90 -15.00 -14.26
CA GLU A 156 -22.70 -15.95 -13.47
C GLU A 156 -24.04 -16.26 -14.15
N ILE A 157 -24.76 -15.26 -14.65
CA ILE A 157 -26.02 -15.48 -15.38
C ILE A 157 -25.80 -16.35 -16.62
N SER A 158 -24.71 -16.14 -17.37
CA SER A 158 -24.39 -16.95 -18.55
C SER A 158 -24.12 -18.41 -18.16
N ALA A 159 -23.30 -18.65 -17.13
CA ALA A 159 -23.02 -20.00 -16.64
C ALA A 159 -24.29 -20.69 -16.12
N ASN A 160 -25.12 -19.96 -15.37
CA ASN A 160 -26.41 -20.41 -14.88
C ASN A 160 -27.36 -20.80 -16.01
N GLN A 161 -27.39 -20.04 -17.11
CA GLN A 161 -28.21 -20.36 -18.28
C GLN A 161 -27.78 -21.69 -18.92
N THR A 162 -26.47 -21.91 -19.09
CA THR A 162 -25.94 -23.19 -19.59
C THR A 162 -26.34 -24.33 -18.66
N ARG A 163 -26.23 -24.15 -17.34
CA ARG A 163 -26.61 -25.17 -16.35
C ARG A 163 -28.12 -25.46 -16.37
N ILE A 164 -28.97 -24.45 -16.45
CA ILE A 164 -30.43 -24.61 -16.57
C ILE A 164 -30.78 -25.43 -17.82
N GLN A 165 -30.14 -25.16 -18.96
CA GLN A 165 -30.37 -25.92 -20.20
C GLN A 165 -29.98 -27.40 -20.04
N GLN A 166 -28.85 -27.69 -19.39
CA GLN A 166 -28.42 -29.06 -19.08
C GLN A 166 -29.43 -29.76 -18.16
N ILE A 167 -29.83 -29.12 -17.06
CA ILE A 167 -30.81 -29.68 -16.12
C ILE A 167 -32.13 -29.98 -16.84
N ASN A 168 -32.63 -29.04 -17.63
CA ASN A 168 -33.87 -29.23 -18.40
C ASN A 168 -33.76 -30.37 -19.42
N ALA A 169 -32.60 -30.56 -20.06
CA ALA A 169 -32.36 -31.68 -20.97
C ALA A 169 -32.37 -33.04 -20.24
N ILE A 170 -31.76 -33.10 -19.05
CA ILE A 170 -31.75 -34.30 -18.19
C ILE A 170 -33.18 -34.61 -17.70
N LEU A 171 -33.90 -33.61 -17.19
CA LEU A 171 -35.28 -33.77 -16.72
C LEU A 171 -36.22 -34.21 -17.85
N LYS A 172 -36.06 -33.65 -19.07
CA LYS A 172 -36.87 -34.00 -20.24
C LYS A 172 -36.56 -35.40 -20.78
N SER A 173 -35.30 -35.79 -20.82
CA SER A 173 -34.90 -37.13 -21.28
C SER A 173 -35.20 -38.22 -20.24
N GLY A 174 -35.37 -37.83 -18.97
CA GLY A 174 -35.59 -38.75 -17.86
C GLY A 174 -34.39 -39.67 -17.58
N LYS A 175 -33.23 -39.35 -18.17
CA LYS A 175 -31.98 -40.11 -18.04
C LYS A 175 -30.82 -39.18 -17.75
N ASP A 176 -29.94 -39.62 -16.86
CA ASP A 176 -28.65 -38.97 -16.60
C ASP A 176 -27.54 -40.01 -16.83
N ASN A 177 -26.59 -39.69 -17.72
CA ASN A 177 -25.51 -40.59 -18.14
C ASN A 177 -25.98 -42.02 -18.49
N GLY A 178 -27.14 -42.14 -19.15
CA GLY A 178 -27.71 -43.42 -19.59
C GLY A 178 -28.51 -44.19 -18.53
N LYS A 179 -28.52 -43.75 -17.26
CA LYS A 179 -29.34 -44.33 -16.18
C LYS A 179 -30.67 -43.59 -16.06
N THR A 180 -31.75 -44.31 -15.77
CA THR A 180 -33.07 -43.70 -15.50
C THR A 180 -33.04 -42.88 -14.22
N LEU A 181 -33.56 -41.64 -14.28
CA LEU A 181 -33.59 -40.76 -13.12
C LEU A 181 -34.49 -41.30 -12.01
N SER A 182 -33.96 -41.40 -10.78
CA SER A 182 -34.77 -41.68 -9.59
C SER A 182 -35.60 -40.47 -9.18
N ALA A 183 -36.62 -40.67 -8.34
CA ALA A 183 -37.43 -39.57 -7.81
C ALA A 183 -36.59 -38.58 -6.98
N ASP A 184 -35.67 -39.09 -6.16
CA ASP A 184 -34.78 -38.26 -5.32
C ASP A 184 -33.78 -37.48 -6.18
N GLN A 185 -33.29 -38.06 -7.30
CA GLN A 185 -32.46 -37.32 -8.27
C GLN A 185 -33.25 -36.23 -9.02
N ARG A 186 -34.53 -36.48 -9.34
CA ARG A 186 -35.41 -35.43 -9.90
C ARG A 186 -35.60 -34.28 -8.90
N ASN A 187 -35.78 -34.61 -7.63
CA ASN A 187 -35.90 -33.65 -6.55
C ASN A 187 -34.64 -32.80 -6.39
N LEU A 188 -33.46 -33.40 -6.45
CA LEU A 188 -32.17 -32.70 -6.45
C LEU A 188 -32.08 -31.70 -7.61
N LEU A 189 -32.35 -32.14 -8.85
CA LEU A 189 -32.29 -31.27 -10.03
C LEU A 189 -33.33 -30.15 -10.01
N ASN A 190 -34.54 -30.42 -9.51
CA ASN A 190 -35.57 -29.38 -9.35
C ASN A 190 -35.18 -28.37 -8.26
N ALA A 191 -34.58 -28.82 -7.16
CA ALA A 191 -34.05 -27.94 -6.11
C ALA A 191 -32.89 -27.07 -6.63
N GLU A 192 -31.98 -27.65 -7.42
CA GLU A 192 -30.90 -26.93 -8.09
C GLU A 192 -31.46 -25.89 -9.10
N LEU A 193 -32.43 -26.28 -9.93
CA LEU A 193 -33.07 -25.34 -10.86
C LEU A 193 -33.75 -24.18 -10.13
N ALA A 194 -34.44 -24.46 -9.01
CA ALA A 194 -35.09 -23.44 -8.20
C ALA A 194 -34.09 -22.49 -7.52
N SER A 195 -32.96 -23.00 -7.03
CA SER A 195 -31.91 -22.18 -6.44
C SER A 195 -31.23 -21.28 -7.47
N ILE A 196 -30.91 -21.82 -8.65
CA ILE A 196 -30.34 -21.04 -9.77
C ILE A 196 -31.31 -19.94 -10.23
N ASN A 197 -32.61 -20.24 -10.31
CA ASN A 197 -33.61 -19.24 -10.68
C ASN A 197 -33.73 -18.10 -9.65
N ALA A 198 -33.72 -18.43 -8.36
CA ALA A 198 -33.71 -17.42 -7.29
C ALA A 198 -32.45 -16.56 -7.35
N LEU A 199 -31.29 -17.17 -7.57
CA LEU A 199 -30.02 -16.46 -7.74
C LEU A 199 -30.03 -15.55 -8.98
N ASN A 200 -30.53 -16.02 -10.12
CA ASN A 200 -30.65 -15.21 -11.34
C ASN A 200 -31.58 -14.01 -11.14
N LEU A 201 -32.67 -14.17 -10.37
CA LEU A 201 -33.56 -13.07 -10.03
C LEU A 201 -32.84 -12.02 -9.18
N LEU A 202 -32.07 -12.46 -8.16
CA LEU A 202 -31.18 -11.60 -7.38
C LEU A 202 -30.20 -10.84 -8.29
N ARG A 203 -29.42 -11.55 -9.12
CA ARG A 203 -28.43 -10.93 -10.03
C ARG A 203 -29.04 -9.93 -11.01
N ARG A 204 -30.24 -10.20 -11.53
CA ARG A 204 -30.95 -9.26 -12.42
C ARG A 204 -31.38 -8.01 -11.69
N GLN A 205 -31.90 -8.14 -10.47
CA GLN A 205 -32.28 -6.99 -9.63
C GLN A 205 -31.04 -6.16 -9.26
N GLU A 206 -29.94 -6.84 -8.92
CA GLU A 206 -28.64 -6.25 -8.63
C GLU A 206 -28.09 -5.44 -9.82
N LEU A 207 -28.20 -5.97 -11.04
CA LEU A 207 -27.83 -5.26 -12.27
C LEU A 207 -28.72 -4.04 -12.54
N ALA A 208 -30.04 -4.19 -12.38
CA ALA A 208 -30.99 -3.10 -12.61
C ALA A 208 -30.81 -1.94 -11.63
N GLY A 209 -30.46 -2.24 -10.37
CA GLY A 209 -30.20 -1.27 -9.32
C GLY A 209 -28.74 -0.80 -9.22
N ASN A 210 -27.85 -1.26 -10.10
CA ASN A 210 -26.41 -1.05 -9.91
C ASN A 210 -26.01 0.43 -9.90
N SER A 211 -26.59 1.25 -10.78
CA SER A 211 -26.28 2.68 -10.82
C SER A 211 -26.68 3.38 -9.52
N GLN A 212 -27.84 3.01 -8.93
CA GLN A 212 -28.29 3.57 -7.65
C GLN A 212 -27.37 3.17 -6.49
N LEU A 213 -26.89 1.92 -6.48
CA LEU A 213 -25.95 1.46 -5.47
C LEU A 213 -24.57 2.12 -5.64
N GLN A 214 -24.15 2.38 -6.87
CA GLN A 214 -22.92 3.09 -7.17
C GLN A 214 -23.00 4.56 -6.71
N ASP A 215 -24.11 5.24 -6.99
CA ASP A 215 -24.35 6.61 -6.52
C ASP A 215 -24.39 6.68 -4.99
N LEU A 216 -25.05 5.70 -4.34
CA LEU A 216 -25.08 5.59 -2.89
C LEU A 216 -23.66 5.41 -2.32
N GLY A 217 -22.92 4.41 -2.80
CA GLY A 217 -21.56 4.12 -2.34
C GLY A 217 -20.61 5.31 -2.53
N ASN A 218 -20.65 5.97 -3.69
CA ASN A 218 -19.85 7.16 -3.95
C ASN A 218 -20.25 8.33 -3.02
N SER A 219 -21.55 8.58 -2.81
CA SER A 219 -22.01 9.66 -1.94
C SER A 219 -21.64 9.43 -0.47
N GLN A 220 -21.69 8.19 0.00
CA GLN A 220 -21.25 7.81 1.35
C GLN A 220 -19.75 7.98 1.49
N HIS A 221 -18.99 7.47 0.51
CA HIS A 221 -17.54 7.61 0.46
C HIS A 221 -17.10 9.08 0.54
N ASP A 222 -17.69 9.95 -0.29
CA ASP A 222 -17.33 11.37 -0.33
C ASP A 222 -17.68 12.10 0.97
N LEU A 223 -18.85 11.79 1.57
CA LEU A 223 -19.25 12.33 2.86
C LEU A 223 -18.31 11.89 3.98
N LEU A 224 -18.05 10.59 4.06
CA LEU A 224 -17.25 9.99 5.13
C LEU A 224 -15.78 10.40 5.02
N THR A 225 -15.25 10.56 3.79
CA THR A 225 -13.91 11.11 3.56
C THR A 225 -13.77 12.51 4.14
N GLU A 226 -14.75 13.39 3.92
CA GLU A 226 -14.75 14.75 4.49
C GLU A 226 -14.88 14.72 6.03
N LYS A 227 -15.74 13.83 6.57
CA LYS A 227 -15.90 13.67 8.04
C LYS A 227 -14.61 13.19 8.69
N VAL A 228 -13.97 12.17 8.11
CA VAL A 228 -12.67 11.63 8.53
C VAL A 228 -11.60 12.73 8.51
N ALA A 229 -11.48 13.48 7.42
CA ALA A 229 -10.46 14.53 7.30
C ALA A 229 -10.66 15.65 8.34
N ARG A 230 -11.91 16.06 8.61
CA ARG A 230 -12.21 17.08 9.63
C ARG A 230 -11.94 16.58 11.04
N GLN A 231 -12.31 15.34 11.33
CA GLN A 231 -12.12 14.74 12.63
C GLN A 231 -10.61 14.53 12.91
N GLU A 232 -9.83 14.13 11.90
CA GLU A 232 -8.36 14.06 12.00
C GLU A 232 -7.75 15.42 12.31
N GLN A 233 -8.22 16.49 11.66
CA GLN A 233 -7.77 17.85 11.95
C GLN A 233 -8.15 18.27 13.39
N GLU A 234 -9.38 18.01 13.84
CA GLU A 234 -9.82 18.32 15.21
C GLU A 234 -8.95 17.59 16.25
N ILE A 235 -8.60 16.32 16.00
CA ILE A 235 -7.70 15.53 16.84
C ILE A 235 -6.31 16.16 16.91
N GLN A 236 -5.73 16.56 15.77
CA GLN A 236 -4.41 17.21 15.73
C GLN A 236 -4.40 18.56 16.46
N ASP A 237 -5.45 19.35 16.27
CA ASP A 237 -5.60 20.65 16.94
C ASP A 237 -5.82 20.49 18.45
N LEU A 238 -6.58 19.49 18.88
CA LEU A 238 -6.76 19.14 20.31
C LEU A 238 -5.45 18.74 20.96
N GLN A 239 -4.64 17.93 20.27
CA GLN A 239 -3.31 17.55 20.75
C GLN A 239 -2.42 18.78 20.91
N THR A 240 -2.41 19.68 19.93
CA THR A 240 -1.62 20.91 20.00
C THR A 240 -2.04 21.76 21.21
N LEU A 241 -3.35 21.91 21.45
CA LEU A 241 -3.87 22.64 22.59
C LEU A 241 -3.49 21.99 23.95
N ILE A 242 -3.56 20.67 24.04
CA ILE A 242 -3.13 19.91 25.24
C ILE A 242 -1.64 20.14 25.50
N ASN A 243 -0.83 20.01 24.46
CA ASN A 243 0.62 20.16 24.53
C ASN A 243 1.01 21.57 24.98
N ASP A 244 0.38 22.60 24.39
CA ASP A 244 0.62 23.99 24.74
C ASP A 244 0.25 24.30 26.20
N LYS A 245 -0.88 23.76 26.68
CA LYS A 245 -1.31 23.92 28.08
C LYS A 245 -0.36 23.23 29.06
N ARG A 246 0.06 21.99 28.78
CA ARG A 246 1.03 21.26 29.60
C ARG A 246 2.37 22.00 29.65
N ARG A 247 2.86 22.46 28.50
CA ARG A 247 4.12 23.21 28.40
C ARG A 247 4.05 24.53 29.16
N ALA A 248 2.96 25.28 29.04
CA ALA A 248 2.75 26.51 29.78
C ALA A 248 2.73 26.28 31.31
N GLN A 249 2.13 25.18 31.77
CA GLN A 249 2.11 24.80 33.19
C GLN A 249 3.51 24.45 33.70
N SER A 250 4.30 23.68 32.93
CA SER A 250 5.68 23.33 33.28
C SER A 250 6.61 24.56 33.26
N GLN A 251 6.50 25.43 32.25
CA GLN A 251 7.26 26.68 32.16
C GLN A 251 6.96 27.63 33.32
N LYS A 252 5.68 27.76 33.71
CA LYS A 252 5.30 28.56 34.87
C LYS A 252 5.93 28.03 36.16
N THR A 253 5.93 26.70 36.34
CA THR A 253 6.56 26.06 37.50
C THR A 253 8.07 26.34 37.55
N VAL A 254 8.78 26.24 36.42
CA VAL A 254 10.21 26.58 36.33
C VAL A 254 10.46 28.05 36.64
N ALA A 255 9.64 28.95 36.09
CA ALA A 255 9.77 30.40 36.29
C ALA A 255 9.58 30.78 37.76
N ASP A 256 8.51 30.28 38.41
CA ASP A 256 8.21 30.53 39.82
C ASP A 256 9.37 30.07 40.72
N LEU A 257 9.92 28.87 40.46
CA LEU A 257 11.05 28.32 41.23
C LEU A 257 12.37 29.03 40.97
N SER A 258 12.61 29.53 39.75
CA SER A 258 13.80 30.33 39.44
C SER A 258 13.79 31.67 40.17
N LEU A 259 12.61 32.25 40.34
CA LEU A 259 12.40 33.51 41.03
C LEU A 259 12.53 33.33 42.56
N GLU A 260 12.04 32.19 43.09
CA GLU A 260 12.28 31.73 44.47
C GLU A 260 13.79 31.53 44.75
N ALA A 261 14.51 30.92 43.81
CA ALA A 261 15.95 30.66 43.90
C ALA A 261 16.77 31.94 44.01
N GLN A 262 16.47 32.94 43.16
CA GLN A 262 17.16 34.24 43.16
C GLN A 262 16.92 35.03 44.45
N LYS A 263 15.71 34.96 45.01
CA LYS A 263 15.37 35.62 46.28
C LYS A 263 16.07 34.98 47.50
N SER A 264 16.45 33.71 47.40
CA SER A 264 17.03 32.93 48.50
C SER A 264 18.56 33.08 48.67
N GLY A 265 19.21 33.98 47.90
CA GLY A 265 20.67 34.11 47.76
C GLY A 265 21.51 34.48 49.01
N GLY A 266 20.95 34.39 50.22
CA GLY A 266 21.64 34.69 51.47
C GLY A 266 22.39 33.51 52.12
N SER A 267 22.10 32.25 51.76
CA SER A 267 22.78 31.07 52.35
C SER A 267 23.15 30.01 51.30
N SER A 268 24.34 29.43 51.42
CA SER A 268 24.83 28.38 50.50
C SER A 268 23.95 27.13 50.51
N LEU A 269 23.30 26.83 51.63
CA LEU A 269 22.42 25.66 51.77
C LEU A 269 21.12 25.84 50.97
N LEU A 270 20.49 27.03 51.06
CA LEU A 270 19.28 27.35 50.30
C LEU A 270 19.56 27.32 48.79
N ALA A 271 20.74 27.80 48.37
CA ALA A 271 21.15 27.75 46.97
C ALA A 271 21.25 26.31 46.44
N THR A 272 21.85 25.38 47.20
CA THR A 272 21.96 23.97 46.83
C THR A 272 20.59 23.30 46.74
N GLU A 273 19.73 23.53 47.75
CA GLU A 273 18.39 22.93 47.79
C GLU A 273 17.49 23.44 46.66
N SER A 274 17.57 24.74 46.37
CA SER A 274 16.86 25.37 45.27
C SER A 274 17.36 24.92 43.91
N ALA A 275 18.68 24.77 43.72
CA ALA A 275 19.27 24.27 42.48
C ALA A 275 18.83 22.82 42.16
N ALA A 276 18.70 21.97 43.18
CA ALA A 276 18.17 20.63 43.01
C ALA A 276 16.68 20.63 42.60
N ASN A 277 15.87 21.53 43.15
CA ASN A 277 14.47 21.69 42.73
C ASN A 277 14.38 22.20 41.28
N LEU A 278 15.21 23.17 40.90
CA LEU A 278 15.30 23.64 39.51
C LEU A 278 15.68 22.52 38.53
N LYS A 279 16.60 21.62 38.93
CA LYS A 279 16.98 20.46 38.12
C LYS A 279 15.78 19.51 37.90
N LEU A 280 15.01 19.23 38.95
CA LEU A 280 13.80 18.40 38.84
C LEU A 280 12.74 19.06 37.94
N SER A 281 12.56 20.38 38.02
CA SER A 281 11.64 21.10 37.15
C SER A 281 12.09 21.14 35.69
N ASP A 282 13.40 21.23 35.41
CA ASP A 282 13.94 21.10 34.04
C ASP A 282 13.68 19.70 33.47
N TYR A 283 13.90 18.64 34.27
CA TYR A 283 13.54 17.28 33.86
C TYR A 283 12.04 17.11 33.63
N LEU A 284 11.19 17.72 34.46
CA LEU A 284 9.74 17.72 34.26
C LEU A 284 9.39 18.36 32.91
N LEU A 285 9.96 19.53 32.60
CA LEU A 285 9.71 20.22 31.33
C LEU A 285 10.16 19.38 30.13
N ARG A 286 11.37 18.80 30.17
CA ARG A 286 11.86 17.89 29.10
C ARG A 286 11.00 16.64 28.99
N GLY A 287 10.55 16.10 30.12
CA GLY A 287 9.64 14.96 30.16
C GLY A 287 8.29 15.28 29.50
N THR A 288 7.73 16.46 29.79
CA THR A 288 6.52 16.97 29.14
C THR A 288 6.71 17.13 27.63
N ASP A 289 7.81 17.74 27.19
CA ASP A 289 8.08 17.93 25.75
C ASP A 289 8.23 16.56 25.04
N ARG A 290 8.95 15.61 25.64
CA ARG A 290 9.10 14.25 25.09
C ARG A 290 7.79 13.46 25.10
N LEU A 291 6.96 13.62 26.12
CA LEU A 291 5.65 12.97 26.21
C LEU A 291 4.77 13.42 25.07
N ASN A 292 4.77 14.72 24.79
CA ASN A 292 4.02 15.31 23.69
C ASN A 292 4.48 14.75 22.32
N GLU A 293 5.79 14.61 22.09
CA GLU A 293 6.33 13.97 20.89
C GLU A 293 5.87 12.51 20.75
N LEU A 294 5.98 11.73 21.83
CA LEU A 294 5.58 10.33 21.83
C LEU A 294 4.08 10.16 21.59
N THR A 295 3.23 10.97 22.23
CA THR A 295 1.78 10.94 22.01
C THR A 295 1.42 11.23 20.54
N GLN A 296 2.10 12.18 19.89
CA GLN A 296 1.89 12.46 18.47
C GLN A 296 2.34 11.30 17.58
N GLN A 297 3.52 10.73 17.84
CA GLN A 297 4.02 9.57 17.10
C GLN A 297 3.12 8.35 17.28
N ASN A 298 2.60 8.13 18.48
CA ASN A 298 1.72 7.02 18.81
C ASN A 298 0.38 7.14 18.08
N LEU A 299 -0.23 8.33 18.06
CA LEU A 299 -1.46 8.57 17.30
C LEU A 299 -1.24 8.34 15.79
N LYS A 300 -0.16 8.89 15.22
CA LYS A 300 0.17 8.70 13.80
C LYS A 300 0.39 7.21 13.46
N THR A 301 1.15 6.51 14.30
CA THR A 301 1.42 5.07 14.10
C THR A 301 0.14 4.25 14.22
N LYS A 302 -0.72 4.59 15.19
CA LYS A 302 -2.03 3.95 15.37
C LYS A 302 -2.94 4.18 14.16
N GLN A 303 -3.04 5.40 13.65
CA GLN A 303 -3.80 5.69 12.43
C GLN A 303 -3.29 4.89 11.22
N GLN A 304 -1.96 4.78 11.05
CA GLN A 304 -1.38 3.95 10.01
C GLN A 304 -1.72 2.47 10.19
N LEU A 305 -1.70 1.98 11.42
CA LEU A 305 -2.05 0.60 11.75
C LEU A 305 -3.53 0.31 11.50
N ASP A 306 -4.42 1.21 11.91
CA ASP A 306 -5.87 1.08 11.73
C ASP A 306 -6.20 1.06 10.23
N ASN A 307 -5.66 2.01 9.45
CA ASN A 307 -5.80 2.04 7.99
C ASN A 307 -5.29 0.75 7.31
N LEU A 308 -4.16 0.21 7.77
CA LEU A 308 -3.57 -0.99 7.19
C LEU A 308 -4.36 -2.24 7.56
N THR A 309 -4.83 -2.35 8.79
CA THR A 309 -5.70 -3.44 9.27
C THR A 309 -7.02 -3.46 8.50
N GLN A 310 -7.58 -2.28 8.25
CA GLN A 310 -8.78 -2.11 7.43
C GLN A 310 -8.54 -2.49 5.97
N THR A 311 -7.40 -2.08 5.40
CA THR A 311 -7.01 -2.47 4.04
C THR A 311 -6.88 -3.99 3.91
N ASP A 312 -6.31 -4.67 4.92
CA ASP A 312 -6.19 -6.13 4.95
C ASP A 312 -7.56 -6.85 4.97
N GLN A 313 -8.49 -6.34 5.77
CA GLN A 313 -9.87 -6.86 5.82
C GLN A 313 -10.61 -6.63 4.49
N ALA A 314 -10.56 -5.41 3.96
CA ALA A 314 -11.18 -5.08 2.68
C ALA A 314 -10.56 -5.89 1.53
N LEU A 315 -9.25 -6.10 1.55
CA LEU A 315 -8.56 -6.93 0.57
C LEU A 315 -9.03 -8.39 0.64
N SER A 316 -9.16 -8.95 1.84
CA SER A 316 -9.61 -10.34 2.04
C SER A 316 -11.02 -10.56 1.48
N GLU A 317 -11.93 -9.60 1.71
CA GLU A 317 -13.26 -9.62 1.12
C GLU A 317 -13.19 -9.50 -0.41
N GLN A 318 -12.40 -8.55 -0.92
CA GLN A 318 -12.22 -8.33 -2.36
C GLN A 318 -11.61 -9.55 -3.08
N ILE A 319 -10.65 -10.27 -2.49
CA ILE A 319 -10.08 -11.49 -3.07
C ILE A 319 -11.16 -12.57 -3.18
N ASN A 320 -11.90 -12.81 -2.10
CA ASN A 320 -12.94 -13.83 -2.07
C ASN A 320 -14.06 -13.53 -3.09
N VAL A 321 -14.39 -12.25 -3.23
CA VAL A 321 -15.47 -11.76 -4.10
C VAL A 321 -15.04 -11.64 -5.57
N LEU A 322 -13.79 -11.28 -5.86
CA LEU A 322 -13.29 -11.00 -7.22
C LEU A 322 -12.42 -12.12 -7.82
N SER A 323 -12.34 -13.28 -7.16
CA SER A 323 -11.60 -14.45 -7.65
C SER A 323 -11.94 -14.76 -9.12
N GLY A 324 -10.96 -14.54 -10.01
CA GLY A 324 -11.10 -14.76 -11.46
C GLY A 324 -11.31 -13.52 -12.34
N SER A 325 -11.48 -12.31 -11.79
CA SER A 325 -11.57 -11.07 -12.58
C SER A 325 -10.18 -10.47 -12.85
N LEU A 326 -9.96 -9.97 -14.08
CA LEU A 326 -8.73 -9.26 -14.47
C LEU A 326 -8.57 -7.91 -13.73
N LEU A 327 -9.66 -7.37 -13.17
CA LEU A 327 -9.62 -6.12 -12.40
C LEU A 327 -8.98 -6.31 -11.02
N LEU A 328 -9.02 -7.53 -10.48
CA LEU A 328 -8.42 -7.85 -9.18
C LEU A 328 -6.92 -7.53 -9.19
N SER A 329 -6.16 -7.98 -10.20
CA SER A 329 -4.71 -7.73 -10.28
C SER A 329 -4.35 -6.23 -10.23
N LYS A 330 -5.15 -5.38 -10.87
CA LYS A 330 -4.97 -3.92 -10.86
C LYS A 330 -5.25 -3.31 -9.49
N ILE A 331 -6.27 -3.81 -8.78
CA ILE A 331 -6.61 -3.39 -7.42
C ILE A 331 -5.50 -3.83 -6.45
N LEU A 332 -5.07 -5.10 -6.51
CA LEU A 332 -3.97 -5.64 -5.69
C LEU A 332 -2.68 -4.81 -5.86
N TYR A 333 -2.34 -4.47 -7.11
CA TYR A 333 -1.14 -3.69 -7.39
C TYR A 333 -1.23 -2.26 -6.83
N LYS A 334 -2.37 -1.58 -6.99
CA LYS A 334 -2.59 -0.26 -6.40
C LYS A 334 -2.48 -0.30 -4.87
N GLN A 335 -3.04 -1.32 -4.23
CA GLN A 335 -2.93 -1.49 -2.78
C GLN A 335 -1.49 -1.73 -2.34
N LYS A 336 -0.73 -2.55 -3.08
CA LYS A 336 0.70 -2.77 -2.83
C LYS A 336 1.52 -1.48 -2.92
N GLN A 337 1.22 -0.63 -3.90
CA GLN A 337 1.88 0.67 -4.04
C GLN A 337 1.47 1.67 -2.94
N ALA A 338 0.25 1.56 -2.42
CA ALA A 338 -0.27 2.41 -1.36
C ALA A 338 0.22 2.01 0.05
N LEU A 339 0.91 0.87 0.19
CA LEU A 339 1.48 0.45 1.47
C LEU A 339 2.48 1.49 1.99
N PRO A 340 2.37 1.92 3.26
CA PRO A 340 3.25 2.94 3.81
C PRO A 340 4.70 2.45 3.91
N HIS A 341 5.66 3.35 3.68
CA HIS A 341 7.05 3.11 4.04
C HIS A 341 7.21 3.26 5.55
N LEU A 342 7.63 2.17 6.21
CA LEU A 342 7.75 2.10 7.66
C LEU A 342 9.09 2.67 8.12
N GLU A 343 9.05 3.82 8.78
CA GLU A 343 10.18 4.34 9.55
C GLU A 343 10.01 3.94 11.02
N LEU A 344 10.84 3.01 11.49
CA LEU A 344 10.78 2.49 12.86
C LEU A 344 11.78 3.22 13.74
N ASP A 345 11.35 3.60 14.94
CA ASP A 345 12.26 4.12 15.96
C ASP A 345 12.97 2.95 16.66
N LYS A 346 14.23 2.75 16.29
CA LYS A 346 15.07 1.66 16.82
C LYS A 346 15.52 1.92 18.27
N GLY A 347 15.40 3.15 18.77
CA GLY A 347 15.86 3.57 20.10
C GLY A 347 14.83 3.38 21.22
N LEU A 348 13.56 3.11 20.88
CA LEU A 348 12.47 3.03 21.87
C LEU A 348 12.72 2.00 22.99
N ALA A 349 13.31 0.85 22.67
CA ALA A 349 13.59 -0.19 23.67
C ALA A 349 14.60 0.29 24.73
N ASP A 350 15.65 0.99 24.29
CA ASP A 350 16.67 1.56 25.18
C ASP A 350 16.09 2.73 25.99
N GLU A 351 15.24 3.55 25.36
CA GLU A 351 14.54 4.64 26.05
C GLU A 351 13.61 4.13 27.15
N ILE A 352 12.83 3.07 26.88
CA ILE A 352 11.98 2.40 27.89
C ILE A 352 12.83 1.90 29.07
N ALA A 353 13.98 1.30 28.80
CA ALA A 353 14.88 0.83 29.86
C ALA A 353 15.44 2.00 30.70
N ASN A 354 15.83 3.09 30.04
CA ASN A 354 16.33 4.31 30.70
C ASN A 354 15.24 4.99 31.55
N ILE A 355 14.00 5.10 31.04
CA ILE A 355 12.87 5.66 31.81
C ILE A 355 12.62 4.82 33.07
N ARG A 356 12.63 3.49 32.96
CA ARG A 356 12.46 2.59 34.13
C ARG A 356 13.57 2.76 35.16
N LEU A 357 14.82 2.86 34.71
CA LEU A 357 15.96 3.08 35.61
C LEU A 357 15.85 4.43 36.32
N TYR A 358 15.46 5.48 35.59
CA TYR A 358 15.28 6.80 36.16
C TYR A 358 14.07 6.84 37.11
N GLN A 359 12.98 6.16 36.78
CA GLN A 359 11.82 6.01 37.67
C GLN A 359 12.18 5.32 38.99
N PHE A 360 13.09 4.33 38.96
CA PHE A 360 13.62 3.71 40.18
C PHE A 360 14.36 4.71 41.07
N ASP A 361 15.26 5.54 40.49
CA ASP A 361 15.97 6.61 41.23
C ASP A 361 14.99 7.65 41.82
N ILE A 362 14.01 8.10 41.03
CA ILE A 362 12.98 9.03 41.51
C ILE A 362 12.16 8.43 42.66
N ASN A 363 11.79 7.15 42.58
CA ASN A 363 11.09 6.48 43.68
C ASN A 363 11.95 6.37 44.94
N GLN A 364 13.24 6.09 44.80
CA GLN A 364 14.18 6.09 45.93
C GLN A 364 14.27 7.48 46.59
N GLN A 365 14.32 8.55 45.79
CA GLN A 365 14.31 9.92 46.28
C GLN A 365 12.98 10.29 46.96
N ARG A 366 11.84 9.81 46.43
CA ARG A 366 10.52 10.00 47.04
C ARG A 366 10.42 9.34 48.41
N GLU A 367 10.94 8.12 48.56
CA GLU A 367 11.00 7.44 49.86
C GLU A 367 11.83 8.22 50.88
N GLN A 368 12.97 8.77 50.46
CA GLN A 368 13.81 9.63 51.31
C GLN A 368 13.13 10.96 51.68
N MET A 369 12.24 11.46 50.81
CA MET A 369 11.48 12.71 50.97
C MET A 369 10.07 12.52 51.54
N SER A 370 9.73 11.30 51.99
CA SER A 370 8.42 10.95 52.56
C SER A 370 8.00 11.84 53.73
N THR A 371 8.98 12.30 54.53
CA THR A 371 8.77 13.25 55.63
C THR A 371 9.65 14.49 55.44
N PRO A 372 9.13 15.55 54.78
CA PRO A 372 9.89 16.78 54.52
C PRO A 372 10.48 17.41 55.77
N THR A 373 9.77 17.35 56.91
CA THR A 373 10.25 17.83 58.20
C THR A 373 11.47 17.05 58.68
N ALA A 374 11.44 15.72 58.65
CA ALA A 374 12.57 14.89 59.07
C ALA A 374 13.80 15.09 58.18
N TYR A 375 13.58 15.30 56.88
CA TYR A 375 14.64 15.65 55.94
C TYR A 375 15.32 16.97 56.32
N VAL A 376 14.52 18.02 56.59
CA VAL A 376 15.04 19.34 56.99
C VAL A 376 15.75 19.28 58.33
N GLU A 377 15.25 18.54 59.33
CA GLU A 377 15.95 18.36 60.61
C GLU A 377 17.31 17.69 60.44
N LYS A 378 17.40 16.66 59.59
CA LYS A 378 18.67 15.98 59.26
C LYS A 378 19.64 16.93 58.56
N LEU A 379 19.14 17.80 57.69
CA LEU A 379 19.94 18.81 56.99
C LEU A 379 20.46 19.88 57.96
N LEU A 380 19.59 20.37 58.86
CA LEU A 380 19.95 21.37 59.87
C LEU A 380 20.95 20.83 60.91
N ALA A 381 20.90 19.53 61.24
CA ALA A 381 21.86 18.89 62.14
C ALA A 381 23.32 18.91 61.62
N THR A 382 23.52 19.16 60.32
CA THR A 382 24.86 19.29 59.71
C THR A 382 25.38 20.74 59.67
N GLN A 383 24.58 21.72 60.11
CA GLN A 383 24.94 23.14 60.11
C GLN A 383 25.37 23.62 61.52
N PRO A 384 26.23 24.65 61.62
CA PRO A 384 26.57 25.26 62.90
C PRO A 384 25.32 25.85 63.57
N PRO A 385 25.13 25.68 64.89
CA PRO A 385 23.92 26.14 65.60
C PRO A 385 23.69 27.65 65.50
N GLU A 386 24.76 28.43 65.30
CA GLU A 386 24.72 29.89 65.12
C GLU A 386 24.05 30.34 63.81
N ASN A 387 24.00 29.47 62.79
CA ASN A 387 23.42 29.76 61.48
C ASN A 387 21.95 29.30 61.35
N ILE A 388 21.41 28.63 62.37
CA ILE A 388 20.05 28.06 62.35
C ILE A 388 19.04 29.12 62.81
N THR A 389 18.45 29.83 61.85
CA THR A 389 17.36 30.79 62.11
C THR A 389 15.97 30.18 61.88
N PRO A 390 14.91 30.65 62.57
CA PRO A 390 13.54 30.21 62.31
C PRO A 390 13.09 30.45 60.86
N GLN A 391 13.51 31.56 60.25
CA GLN A 391 13.28 31.85 58.83
C GLN A 391 13.94 30.80 57.93
N LEU A 392 15.22 30.44 58.17
CA LEU A 392 15.92 29.42 57.39
C LEU A 392 15.20 28.06 57.44
N ARG A 393 14.78 27.63 58.64
CA ARG A 393 14.02 26.38 58.82
C ARG A 393 12.72 26.39 58.02
N ARG A 394 11.98 27.51 58.04
CA ARG A 394 10.73 27.65 57.29
C ARG A 394 10.96 27.60 55.77
N THR A 395 11.97 28.29 55.26
CA THR A 395 12.29 28.27 53.82
C THR A 395 12.78 26.90 53.35
N LEU A 396 13.60 26.20 54.16
CA LEU A 396 14.02 24.83 53.85
C LEU A 396 12.85 23.85 53.84
N LEU A 397 11.90 24.00 54.76
CA LEU A 397 10.69 23.19 54.80
C LEU A 397 9.83 23.41 53.55
N ASP A 398 9.67 24.65 53.12
CA ASP A 398 8.94 24.97 51.89
C ASP A 398 9.62 24.35 50.66
N LEU A 399 10.94 24.51 50.53
CA LEU A 399 11.73 23.88 49.45
C LEU A 399 11.63 22.34 49.48
N ALA A 400 11.60 21.72 50.65
CA ALA A 400 11.43 20.27 50.80
C ALA A 400 10.02 19.80 50.41
N ILE A 401 8.98 20.57 50.74
CA ILE A 401 7.60 20.31 50.27
C ILE A 401 7.54 20.44 48.75
N THR A 402 8.09 21.51 48.18
CA THR A 402 8.19 21.68 46.72
C THR A 402 8.91 20.50 46.07
N ARG A 403 10.03 20.05 46.65
CA ARG A 403 10.77 18.89 46.13
C ARG A 403 9.90 17.64 46.12
N SER A 404 9.17 17.38 47.20
CA SER A 404 8.26 16.24 47.30
C SER A 404 7.17 16.29 46.21
N ASP A 405 6.55 17.46 45.99
CA ASP A 405 5.56 17.66 44.91
C ASP A 405 6.18 17.49 43.52
N LEU A 406 7.37 18.05 43.27
CA LEU A 406 8.08 17.87 41.99
C LEU A 406 8.42 16.42 41.71
N LEU A 407 8.89 15.67 42.72
CA LEU A 407 9.18 14.24 42.58
C LEU A 407 7.91 13.42 42.30
N GLU A 408 6.79 13.76 42.95
CA GLU A 408 5.49 13.13 42.69
C GLU A 408 5.01 13.38 41.26
N ARG A 409 5.07 14.64 40.80
CA ARG A 409 4.72 15.02 39.42
C ARG A 409 5.63 14.36 38.40
N LEU A 410 6.94 14.37 38.63
CA LEU A 410 7.91 13.74 37.75
C LEU A 410 7.69 12.23 37.66
N ASN A 411 7.37 11.56 38.76
CA ASN A 411 7.05 10.12 38.73
C ASN A 411 5.78 9.83 37.90
N ARG A 412 4.76 10.70 37.97
CA ARG A 412 3.56 10.58 37.12
C ARG A 412 3.88 10.81 35.65
N GLU A 413 4.67 11.84 35.32
CA GLU A 413 5.15 12.11 33.96
C GLU A 413 5.99 10.95 33.41
N LEU A 414 6.90 10.39 34.19
CA LEU A 414 7.69 9.21 33.78
C LEU A 414 6.82 7.98 33.56
N SER A 415 5.76 7.80 34.36
CA SER A 415 4.79 6.72 34.16
C SER A 415 4.01 6.89 32.86
N ALA A 416 3.59 8.13 32.55
CA ALA A 416 2.92 8.45 31.28
C ALA A 416 3.87 8.24 30.08
N LEU A 417 5.11 8.73 30.16
CA LEU A 417 6.16 8.52 29.17
C LEU A 417 6.42 7.04 28.91
N LEU A 418 6.53 6.25 29.98
CA LEU A 418 6.73 4.81 29.88
C LEU A 418 5.56 4.14 29.17
N ASN A 419 4.32 4.49 29.53
CA ASN A 419 3.13 3.96 28.91
C ASN A 419 3.05 4.31 27.42
N GLU A 420 3.29 5.58 27.05
CA GLU A 420 3.29 6.02 25.65
C GLU A 420 4.41 5.36 24.84
N SER A 421 5.61 5.23 25.41
CA SER A 421 6.74 4.55 24.75
C SER A 421 6.45 3.07 24.48
N ILE A 422 5.92 2.36 25.48
CA ILE A 422 5.52 0.95 25.34
C ILE A 422 4.40 0.82 24.30
N THR A 423 3.39 1.69 24.36
CA THR A 423 2.27 1.67 23.42
C THR A 423 2.75 1.92 21.99
N LEU A 424 3.62 2.90 21.77
CA LEU A 424 4.23 3.17 20.47
C LEU A 424 5.05 1.96 19.97
N GLN A 425 5.85 1.34 20.84
CA GLN A 425 6.60 0.13 20.48
C GLN A 425 5.68 -1.02 20.04
N LEU A 426 4.59 -1.25 20.77
CA LEU A 426 3.59 -2.27 20.42
C LEU A 426 2.91 -1.95 19.09
N ASN A 427 2.48 -0.71 18.89
CA ASN A 427 1.85 -0.25 17.65
C ASN A 427 2.80 -0.37 16.46
N GLN A 428 4.08 0.00 16.60
CA GLN A 428 5.10 -0.17 15.55
C GLN A 428 5.34 -1.64 15.21
N LYS A 429 5.38 -2.52 16.22
CA LYS A 429 5.54 -3.97 16.02
C LYS A 429 4.35 -4.56 15.29
N GLN A 430 3.13 -4.19 15.69
CA GLN A 430 1.91 -4.65 15.03
C GLN A 430 1.81 -4.12 13.60
N LEU A 431 2.08 -2.82 13.39
CA LEU A 431 2.11 -2.19 12.08
C LEU A 431 3.08 -2.92 11.14
N THR A 432 4.29 -3.24 11.62
CA THR A 432 5.29 -4.00 10.85
C THR A 432 4.79 -5.41 10.51
N SER A 433 4.25 -6.12 11.49
CA SER A 433 3.73 -7.48 11.30
C SER A 433 2.57 -7.51 10.30
N THR A 434 1.60 -6.60 10.44
CA THR A 434 0.44 -6.53 9.54
C THR A 434 0.86 -6.10 8.14
N ALA A 435 1.77 -5.12 8.00
CA ALA A 435 2.29 -4.70 6.70
C ALA A 435 3.03 -5.83 5.97
N GLN A 436 3.86 -6.60 6.70
CA GLN A 436 4.56 -7.76 6.13
C GLN A 436 3.58 -8.88 5.75
N GLY A 437 2.59 -9.17 6.58
CA GLY A 437 1.54 -10.14 6.28
C GLY A 437 0.73 -9.76 5.04
N LEU A 438 0.25 -8.52 4.98
CA LEU A 438 -0.49 -7.97 3.84
C LEU A 438 0.34 -8.02 2.56
N ARG A 439 1.64 -7.67 2.63
CA ARG A 439 2.55 -7.77 1.47
C ARG A 439 2.73 -9.21 0.99
N ALA A 440 2.86 -10.16 1.91
CA ALA A 440 2.97 -11.58 1.57
C ALA A 440 1.69 -12.10 0.90
N THR A 441 0.51 -11.78 1.45
CA THR A 441 -0.78 -12.13 0.85
C THR A 441 -0.94 -11.51 -0.54
N LEU A 442 -0.61 -10.23 -0.70
CA LEU A 442 -0.64 -9.56 -2.00
C LEU A 442 0.29 -10.24 -3.02
N ASP A 443 1.52 -10.58 -2.61
CA ASP A 443 2.50 -11.26 -3.48
C ASP A 443 2.04 -12.66 -3.89
N GLU A 444 1.44 -13.43 -2.97
CA GLU A 444 0.89 -14.75 -3.26
C GLU A 444 -0.27 -14.67 -4.27
N GLN A 445 -1.24 -13.77 -4.04
CA GLN A 445 -2.41 -13.63 -4.90
C GLN A 445 -2.03 -13.07 -6.28
N MET A 446 -1.08 -12.13 -6.33
CA MET A 446 -0.59 -11.57 -7.60
C MET A 446 0.12 -12.60 -8.49
N PHE A 447 0.73 -13.65 -7.92
CA PHE A 447 1.43 -14.67 -8.70
C PHE A 447 0.48 -15.49 -9.59
N TRP A 448 -0.73 -15.77 -9.10
CA TRP A 448 -1.69 -16.66 -9.78
C TRP A 448 -2.67 -15.95 -10.71
N ILE A 449 -2.75 -14.61 -10.67
CA ILE A 449 -3.70 -13.84 -11.48
C ILE A 449 -3.03 -13.39 -12.78
N PRO A 450 -3.64 -13.63 -13.96
CA PRO A 450 -3.14 -13.11 -15.23
C PRO A 450 -2.99 -11.58 -15.15
N SER A 451 -1.77 -11.09 -15.34
CA SER A 451 -1.47 -9.65 -15.29
C SER A 451 -1.95 -8.89 -16.53
N ASN A 452 -2.27 -9.60 -17.62
CA ASN A 452 -2.78 -9.04 -18.87
C ASN A 452 -3.81 -9.96 -19.54
N LYS A 453 -4.67 -9.38 -20.37
CA LYS A 453 -5.54 -10.16 -21.27
C LYS A 453 -4.67 -11.04 -22.18
N PRO A 454 -5.13 -12.25 -22.55
CA PRO A 454 -4.43 -13.05 -23.55
C PRO A 454 -4.29 -12.26 -24.85
N LEU A 455 -3.16 -12.44 -25.55
CA LEU A 455 -2.94 -11.87 -26.87
C LEU A 455 -3.83 -12.60 -27.88
N ASP A 456 -5.06 -12.13 -28.04
CA ASP A 456 -6.07 -12.67 -28.93
C ASP A 456 -6.01 -12.04 -30.33
N LEU A 457 -6.79 -12.59 -31.28
CA LEU A 457 -6.84 -12.07 -32.65
C LEU A 457 -7.30 -10.60 -32.70
N GLU A 458 -8.13 -10.19 -31.73
CA GLU A 458 -8.64 -8.83 -31.60
C GLU A 458 -7.54 -7.84 -31.19
N TRP A 459 -6.61 -8.25 -30.31
CA TRP A 459 -5.42 -7.48 -29.97
C TRP A 459 -4.56 -7.21 -31.23
N PHE A 460 -4.33 -8.22 -32.06
CA PHE A 460 -3.56 -8.07 -33.31
C PHE A 460 -4.21 -7.10 -34.30
N GLN A 461 -5.54 -7.15 -34.43
CA GLN A 461 -6.28 -6.21 -35.28
C GLN A 461 -6.18 -4.76 -34.77
N ASN A 462 -6.06 -4.58 -33.46
CA ASN A 462 -6.01 -3.28 -32.81
C ASN A 462 -4.59 -2.71 -32.61
N ILE A 463 -3.54 -3.37 -33.10
CA ILE A 463 -2.15 -2.89 -33.01
C ILE A 463 -2.01 -1.49 -33.62
N TRP A 464 -2.50 -1.30 -34.85
CA TRP A 464 -2.28 -0.04 -35.58
C TRP A 464 -3.00 1.17 -34.96
N PRO A 465 -4.30 1.08 -34.59
CA PRO A 465 -4.97 2.17 -33.87
C PRO A 465 -4.33 2.48 -32.52
N ARG A 466 -3.94 1.45 -31.75
CA ARG A 466 -3.28 1.64 -30.44
C ARG A 466 -1.91 2.28 -30.58
N LEU A 467 -1.13 1.88 -31.59
CA LEU A 467 0.16 2.48 -31.91
C LEU A 467 0.03 3.97 -32.27
N GLN A 468 -0.95 4.32 -33.11
CA GLN A 468 -1.23 5.71 -33.47
C GLN A 468 -1.61 6.54 -32.23
N LYS A 469 -2.50 6.00 -31.39
CA LYS A 469 -2.89 6.65 -30.14
C LYS A 469 -1.70 6.84 -29.21
N GLN A 470 -0.88 5.81 -29.03
CA GLN A 470 0.28 5.84 -28.16
C GLN A 470 1.30 6.89 -28.63
N ILE A 471 1.65 6.90 -29.91
CA ILE A 471 2.56 7.89 -30.50
C ILE A 471 2.01 9.32 -30.35
N ALA A 472 0.71 9.52 -30.55
CA ALA A 472 0.07 10.83 -30.40
C ALA A 472 0.00 11.30 -28.94
N THR A 473 -0.11 10.38 -27.98
CA THR A 473 -0.14 10.70 -26.54
C THR A 473 1.24 10.81 -25.92
N LEU A 474 2.32 10.41 -26.62
CA LEU A 474 3.66 10.52 -26.08
C LEU A 474 4.04 12.02 -25.96
N PRO A 475 4.49 12.47 -24.77
CA PRO A 475 4.79 13.86 -24.48
C PRO A 475 6.13 14.33 -25.11
N TRP A 476 6.40 14.05 -26.39
CA TRP A 476 7.67 14.40 -27.04
C TRP A 476 7.96 15.91 -26.96
N THR A 477 6.94 16.74 -27.13
CA THR A 477 7.08 18.20 -27.12
C THR A 477 7.23 18.75 -25.70
N SER A 478 6.47 18.23 -24.73
CA SER A 478 6.55 18.66 -23.34
C SER A 478 7.80 18.14 -22.64
N SER A 479 8.24 16.90 -22.89
CA SER A 479 9.51 16.41 -22.35
C SER A 479 10.71 17.19 -22.90
N LEU A 480 10.68 17.63 -24.16
CA LEU A 480 11.77 18.44 -24.73
C LEU A 480 11.76 19.89 -24.20
N SER A 481 10.58 20.50 -24.03
CA SER A 481 10.47 21.83 -23.43
C SER A 481 10.89 21.82 -21.96
N GLU A 482 10.44 20.84 -21.19
CA GLU A 482 10.81 20.67 -19.77
C GLU A 482 12.30 20.39 -19.60
N LEU A 483 12.92 19.60 -20.49
CA LEU A 483 14.37 19.43 -20.53
C LEU A 483 15.09 20.77 -20.73
N SER A 484 14.61 21.60 -21.66
CA SER A 484 15.21 22.91 -21.92
C SER A 484 14.97 23.90 -20.77
N ASP A 485 13.79 23.85 -20.14
CA ASP A 485 13.42 24.70 -19.01
C ASP A 485 14.24 24.33 -17.77
N GLY A 486 14.36 23.04 -17.44
CA GLY A 486 15.19 22.56 -16.34
C GLY A 486 16.67 22.95 -16.51
N LEU A 487 17.19 22.89 -17.74
CA LEU A 487 18.58 23.25 -18.03
C LEU A 487 18.84 24.76 -17.96
N THR A 488 17.85 25.59 -18.33
CA THR A 488 17.96 27.05 -18.32
C THR A 488 17.67 27.69 -16.96
N GLN A 489 16.79 27.09 -16.15
CA GLN A 489 16.42 27.62 -14.83
C GLN A 489 17.51 27.40 -13.77
N ARG A 490 18.31 26.33 -13.87
CA ARG A 490 19.39 26.01 -12.90
C ARG A 490 20.72 25.66 -13.57
N PRO A 491 21.32 26.57 -14.35
CA PRO A 491 22.52 26.26 -15.14
C PRO A 491 23.72 25.89 -14.26
N LEU A 492 23.86 26.52 -13.09
CA LEU A 492 24.93 26.25 -12.12
C LEU A 492 24.96 24.80 -11.61
N LEU A 493 23.80 24.13 -11.56
CA LEU A 493 23.67 22.75 -11.09
C LEU A 493 24.19 21.74 -12.13
N PHE A 494 23.95 22.01 -13.42
CA PHE A 494 24.36 21.14 -14.53
C PHE A 494 25.73 21.50 -15.14
N LEU A 495 26.21 22.72 -14.89
CA LEU A 495 27.50 23.23 -15.35
C LEU A 495 28.71 22.32 -15.02
N PRO A 496 28.88 21.76 -13.80
CA PRO A 496 30.02 20.86 -13.53
C PRO A 496 29.96 19.59 -14.39
N LEU A 497 28.77 19.05 -14.63
CA LEU A 497 28.58 17.84 -15.44
C LEU A 497 28.80 18.13 -16.93
N LEU A 498 28.30 19.27 -17.44
CA LEU A 498 28.57 19.74 -18.80
C LEU A 498 30.05 20.02 -19.05
N LEU A 499 30.73 20.67 -18.09
CA LEU A 499 32.17 20.89 -18.16
C LEU A 499 32.93 19.56 -18.17
N LEU A 500 32.53 18.59 -17.34
CA LEU A 500 33.15 17.26 -17.33
C LEU A 500 32.99 16.55 -18.69
N ILE A 501 31.78 16.57 -19.27
CA ILE A 501 31.52 16.03 -20.62
C ILE A 501 32.39 16.77 -21.66
N GLY A 502 32.44 18.10 -21.61
CA GLY A 502 33.25 18.93 -22.49
C GLY A 502 34.75 18.64 -22.38
N VAL A 503 35.28 18.51 -21.17
CA VAL A 503 36.69 18.17 -20.91
C VAL A 503 37.01 16.77 -21.41
N LEU A 504 36.16 15.77 -21.15
CA LEU A 504 36.38 14.39 -21.59
C LEU A 504 36.33 14.26 -23.12
N THR A 505 35.39 14.95 -23.77
CA THR A 505 35.30 14.96 -25.24
C THR A 505 36.47 15.69 -25.88
N TRP A 506 36.92 16.81 -25.30
CA TRP A 506 38.11 17.54 -25.75
C TRP A 506 39.41 16.75 -25.56
N ARG A 507 39.60 16.15 -24.36
CA ARG A 507 40.77 15.33 -24.03
C ARG A 507 40.74 13.95 -24.67
N ARG A 508 39.71 13.59 -25.43
CA ARG A 508 39.54 12.26 -26.04
C ARG A 508 40.77 11.83 -26.85
N LYS A 509 41.34 12.71 -27.69
CA LYS A 509 42.57 12.41 -28.46
C LYS A 509 43.77 12.13 -27.55
N ALA A 510 43.95 12.92 -26.49
CA ALA A 510 45.03 12.75 -25.52
C ALA A 510 44.86 11.45 -24.71
N LEU A 511 43.62 11.08 -24.35
CA LEU A 511 43.31 9.82 -23.68
C LEU A 511 43.65 8.61 -24.55
N TYR A 512 43.32 8.65 -25.85
CA TYR A 512 43.76 7.61 -26.80
C TYR A 512 45.28 7.53 -26.93
N GLN A 513 45.97 8.67 -27.02
CA GLN A 513 47.43 8.69 -27.08
C GLN A 513 48.06 8.13 -25.81
N LYS A 514 47.52 8.46 -24.63
CA LYS A 514 47.97 7.92 -23.34
C LYS A 514 47.73 6.42 -23.24
N LEU A 515 46.56 5.94 -23.70
CA LEU A 515 46.24 4.52 -23.77
C LEU A 515 47.21 3.77 -24.69
N ASN A 516 47.51 4.30 -25.87
CA ASN A 516 48.46 3.69 -26.81
C ASN A 516 49.89 3.64 -26.24
N ARG A 517 50.33 4.68 -25.51
CA ARG A 517 51.63 4.66 -24.81
C ARG A 517 51.68 3.60 -23.72
N LEU A 518 50.61 3.47 -22.93
CA LEU A 518 50.49 2.43 -21.91
C LEU A 518 50.56 1.04 -22.53
N HIS A 519 49.87 0.82 -23.64
CA HIS A 519 49.89 -0.42 -24.41
C HIS A 519 51.29 -0.75 -24.97
N ALA A 520 52.04 0.24 -25.43
CA ALA A 520 53.38 0.05 -26.00
C ALA A 520 54.46 -0.33 -24.96
N ASP A 521 54.27 0.07 -23.70
CA ASP A 521 55.22 -0.23 -22.64
C ASP A 521 55.09 -1.67 -22.07
N ILE A 522 54.02 -2.37 -22.40
CA ILE A 522 53.72 -3.71 -21.87
C ILE A 522 54.57 -4.75 -22.57
N GLY A 523 55.11 -5.70 -21.80
CA GLY A 523 56.04 -6.71 -22.34
C GLY A 523 57.51 -6.26 -22.40
N HIS A 524 57.82 -5.03 -21.96
CA HIS A 524 59.20 -4.54 -21.82
C HIS A 524 59.65 -4.54 -20.35
N PHE A 525 60.57 -5.45 -20.00
CA PHE A 525 61.02 -5.73 -18.62
C PHE A 525 61.42 -4.49 -17.79
N LYS A 526 61.93 -3.41 -18.40
CA LYS A 526 62.40 -2.21 -17.69
C LYS A 526 61.34 -1.14 -17.44
N ARG A 527 60.17 -1.21 -18.09
CA ARG A 527 59.13 -0.16 -18.03
C ARG A 527 57.76 -0.68 -17.66
N ASP A 528 57.59 -1.98 -17.46
CA ASP A 528 56.30 -2.57 -17.11
C ASP A 528 55.96 -2.39 -15.61
N SER A 529 54.68 -2.20 -15.29
CA SER A 529 54.18 -2.04 -13.92
C SER A 529 52.73 -2.49 -13.83
N GLN A 530 52.36 -3.17 -12.74
CA GLN A 530 51.01 -3.69 -12.51
C GLN A 530 49.92 -2.60 -12.50
N TRP A 531 50.27 -1.34 -12.19
CA TRP A 531 49.35 -0.19 -12.21
C TRP A 531 48.91 0.25 -13.62
N LYS A 532 49.56 -0.25 -14.69
CA LYS A 532 49.21 0.10 -16.07
C LYS A 532 47.89 -0.51 -16.53
N THR A 533 47.54 -1.71 -16.05
CA THR A 533 46.26 -2.38 -16.39
C THR A 533 45.06 -1.69 -15.75
N PRO A 534 45.03 -1.39 -14.44
CA PRO A 534 43.97 -0.58 -13.84
C PRO A 534 43.82 0.80 -14.49
N LEU A 535 44.94 1.45 -14.82
CA LEU A 535 44.92 2.76 -15.48
C LEU A 535 44.35 2.68 -16.90
N ALA A 536 44.69 1.64 -17.66
CA ALA A 536 44.13 1.41 -19.00
C ALA A 536 42.63 1.13 -18.95
N LEU A 537 42.15 0.38 -17.95
CA LEU A 537 40.72 0.17 -17.70
C LEU A 537 40.03 1.50 -17.35
N LEU A 538 40.60 2.30 -16.45
CA LEU A 538 40.08 3.62 -16.08
C LEU A 538 39.97 4.56 -17.29
N ILE A 539 40.97 4.57 -18.17
CA ILE A 539 40.93 5.36 -19.41
C ILE A 539 39.81 4.87 -20.35
N ASN A 540 39.57 3.56 -20.44
CA ASN A 540 38.44 3.04 -21.22
C ASN A 540 37.08 3.44 -20.65
N VAL A 541 36.93 3.45 -19.32
CA VAL A 541 35.73 3.98 -18.64
C VAL A 541 35.56 5.48 -18.91
N LEU A 542 36.63 6.28 -18.76
CA LEU A 542 36.62 7.73 -19.05
C LEU A 542 36.24 8.03 -20.51
N LEU A 543 36.63 7.16 -21.45
CA LEU A 543 36.24 7.28 -22.86
C LEU A 543 34.79 6.85 -23.13
N ALA A 544 34.17 6.09 -22.23
CA ALA A 544 32.77 5.68 -22.29
C ALA A 544 31.81 6.67 -21.60
N MET A 545 32.31 7.40 -20.60
CA MET A 545 31.54 8.34 -19.78
C MET A 545 30.78 9.43 -20.55
N PRO A 546 31.27 10.08 -21.62
CA PRO A 546 30.58 11.26 -22.16
C PRO A 546 29.11 11.04 -22.54
N VAL A 547 28.80 9.89 -23.14
CA VAL A 547 27.42 9.54 -23.52
C VAL A 547 26.61 9.14 -22.31
N ALA A 548 27.19 8.37 -21.38
CA ALA A 548 26.51 7.99 -20.13
C ALA A 548 26.19 9.23 -19.27
N LEU A 549 27.14 10.16 -19.12
CA LEU A 549 26.93 11.42 -18.41
C LEU A 549 25.91 12.32 -19.13
N GLY A 550 25.87 12.32 -20.46
CA GLY A 550 24.85 13.04 -21.22
C GLY A 550 23.45 12.48 -20.97
N LEU A 551 23.29 11.15 -21.02
CA LEU A 551 22.03 10.47 -20.68
C LEU A 551 21.63 10.71 -19.23
N ALA A 552 22.58 10.62 -18.29
CA ALA A 552 22.33 10.86 -16.88
C ALA A 552 21.98 12.33 -16.58
N LEU A 553 22.58 13.28 -17.29
CA LEU A 553 22.24 14.70 -17.22
C LEU A 553 20.80 14.93 -17.64
N CYS A 554 20.39 14.37 -18.79
CA CYS A 554 19.01 14.46 -19.26
C CYS A 554 18.04 13.77 -18.28
N GLY A 555 18.43 12.61 -17.73
CA GLY A 555 17.63 11.89 -16.74
C GLY A 555 17.40 12.71 -15.46
N TYR A 556 18.48 13.29 -14.93
CA TYR A 556 18.43 14.13 -13.73
C TYR A 556 17.66 15.44 -13.96
N ALA A 557 17.79 16.04 -15.14
CA ALA A 557 17.02 17.24 -15.51
C ALA A 557 15.50 16.96 -15.53
N LEU A 558 15.07 15.81 -16.05
CA LEU A 558 13.66 15.40 -16.03
C LEU A 558 13.13 15.08 -14.63
N GLN A 559 13.98 14.65 -13.70
CA GLN A 559 13.54 14.32 -12.33
C GLN A 559 13.30 15.56 -11.46
N ILE A 560 14.06 16.65 -11.67
CA ILE A 560 14.00 17.85 -10.81
C ILE A 560 12.76 18.71 -11.07
N ASP A 561 12.32 18.82 -12.33
CA ASP A 561 11.22 19.73 -12.73
C ASP A 561 9.85 19.02 -12.87
N ALA A 562 9.81 17.69 -12.73
CA ALA A 562 8.60 16.93 -12.96
C ALA A 562 7.56 17.13 -11.86
N ARG A 563 6.43 17.75 -12.24
CA ARG A 563 5.12 17.67 -11.57
C ARG A 563 4.50 16.25 -11.70
N GLY A 564 5.31 15.22 -11.48
CA GLY A 564 4.93 13.81 -11.40
C GLY A 564 4.92 13.00 -12.72
N GLN A 565 4.77 13.61 -13.90
CA GLN A 565 4.60 12.83 -15.15
C GLN A 565 5.90 12.32 -15.80
N ASN A 566 7.00 13.08 -15.75
CA ASN A 566 8.23 12.74 -16.49
C ASN A 566 9.37 12.17 -15.62
N ALA A 567 9.15 11.99 -14.31
CA ALA A 567 10.14 11.40 -13.40
C ALA A 567 10.55 9.98 -13.82
N ASN A 568 9.60 9.19 -14.34
CA ASN A 568 9.82 7.82 -14.78
C ASN A 568 10.73 7.74 -16.03
N LEU A 569 10.59 8.69 -16.95
CA LEU A 569 11.49 8.80 -18.12
C LEU A 569 12.90 9.19 -17.67
N GLY A 570 13.00 10.05 -16.65
CA GLY A 570 14.29 10.43 -16.06
C GLY A 570 15.05 9.23 -15.47
N GLU A 571 14.34 8.38 -14.72
CA GLU A 571 14.90 7.15 -14.16
C GLU A 571 15.31 6.14 -15.25
N ALA A 572 14.49 5.99 -16.29
CA ALA A 572 14.84 5.15 -17.44
C ALA A 572 16.13 5.61 -18.14
N LEU A 573 16.33 6.92 -18.33
CA LEU A 573 17.56 7.46 -18.91
C LEU A 573 18.80 7.18 -18.05
N LEU A 574 18.67 7.19 -16.72
CA LEU A 574 19.77 6.82 -15.81
C LEU A 574 20.14 5.34 -15.92
N GLN A 575 19.15 4.45 -16.02
CA GLN A 575 19.39 3.02 -16.22
C GLN A 575 20.05 2.74 -17.59
N ILE A 576 19.60 3.42 -18.65
CA ILE A 576 20.22 3.35 -19.98
C ILE A 576 21.65 3.89 -19.94
N ALA A 577 21.91 4.98 -19.21
CA ALA A 577 23.25 5.53 -19.03
C ALA A 577 24.21 4.52 -18.40
N LEU A 578 23.76 3.81 -17.36
CA LEU A 578 24.54 2.77 -16.70
C LEU A 578 24.81 1.58 -17.62
N ALA A 579 23.77 1.07 -18.30
CA ALA A 579 23.91 -0.01 -19.26
C ALA A 579 24.88 0.38 -20.39
N TRP A 580 24.77 1.60 -20.93
CA TRP A 580 25.68 2.11 -21.95
C TRP A 580 27.12 2.12 -21.44
N LEU A 581 27.36 2.62 -20.24
CA LEU A 581 28.69 2.68 -19.63
C LEU A 581 29.33 1.29 -19.56
N VAL A 582 28.58 0.29 -19.10
CA VAL A 582 29.06 -1.09 -18.96
C VAL A 582 29.37 -1.71 -20.33
N PHE A 583 28.40 -1.74 -21.24
CA PHE A 583 28.55 -2.41 -22.53
C PHE A 583 29.57 -1.71 -23.44
N TYR A 584 29.60 -0.38 -23.44
CA TYR A 584 30.55 0.36 -24.26
C TYR A 584 31.98 0.28 -23.70
N THR A 585 32.15 0.21 -22.37
CA THR A 585 33.46 -0.08 -21.77
C THR A 585 33.93 -1.49 -22.13
N ALA A 586 33.07 -2.51 -21.99
CA ALA A 586 33.38 -3.88 -22.38
C ALA A 586 33.76 -3.98 -23.87
N TYR A 587 33.00 -3.32 -24.74
CA TYR A 587 33.28 -3.24 -26.17
C TYR A 587 34.68 -2.63 -26.47
N ARG A 588 35.12 -1.66 -25.67
CA ARG A 588 36.44 -1.03 -25.81
C ARG A 588 37.58 -1.86 -25.25
N VAL A 589 37.37 -2.54 -24.13
CA VAL A 589 38.34 -3.48 -23.56
C VAL A 589 38.68 -4.59 -24.57
N LEU A 590 37.67 -5.00 -25.35
CA LEU A 590 37.75 -5.98 -26.44
C LEU A 590 38.17 -5.38 -27.80
N ALA A 591 38.63 -4.13 -27.86
CA ALA A 591 39.15 -3.56 -29.10
C ALA A 591 40.42 -4.31 -29.56
N PRO A 592 40.71 -4.34 -30.88
CA PRO A 592 41.96 -4.90 -31.40
C PRO A 592 43.14 -4.13 -30.79
N SER A 593 44.16 -4.86 -30.35
CA SER A 593 45.28 -4.32 -29.56
C SER A 593 44.82 -3.55 -28.31
N GLY A 594 43.68 -3.95 -27.75
CA GLY A 594 43.09 -3.41 -26.53
C GLY A 594 43.59 -4.14 -25.27
N VAL A 595 42.94 -3.83 -24.14
CA VAL A 595 43.34 -4.35 -22.83
C VAL A 595 43.26 -5.88 -22.79
N ALA A 596 42.22 -6.49 -23.36
CA ALA A 596 42.06 -7.95 -23.38
C ALA A 596 43.21 -8.69 -24.10
N GLN A 597 43.66 -8.17 -25.26
CA GLN A 597 44.73 -8.80 -26.04
C GLN A 597 46.13 -8.50 -25.47
N LEU A 598 46.39 -7.25 -25.04
CA LEU A 598 47.75 -6.85 -24.66
C LEU A 598 48.07 -7.11 -23.18
N HIS A 599 47.13 -6.86 -22.27
CA HIS A 599 47.36 -7.03 -20.84
C HIS A 599 47.02 -8.44 -20.36
N PHE A 600 45.95 -9.03 -20.89
CA PHE A 600 45.46 -10.36 -20.48
C PHE A 600 45.81 -11.47 -21.49
N ARG A 601 46.43 -11.13 -22.63
CA ARG A 601 46.88 -12.08 -23.65
C ARG A 601 45.78 -13.00 -24.20
N TRP A 602 44.55 -12.50 -24.28
CA TRP A 602 43.45 -13.24 -24.90
C TRP A 602 43.71 -13.42 -26.40
N GLU A 603 43.31 -14.58 -26.93
CA GLU A 603 43.46 -14.89 -28.36
C GLU A 603 42.68 -13.89 -29.23
N THR A 604 43.28 -13.51 -30.36
CA THR A 604 42.70 -12.52 -31.27
C THR A 604 41.33 -12.93 -31.79
N ALA A 605 41.16 -14.20 -32.16
CA ALA A 605 39.90 -14.78 -32.61
C ALA A 605 38.81 -14.70 -31.53
N GLN A 606 39.14 -15.01 -30.27
CA GLN A 606 38.20 -14.93 -29.15
C GLN A 606 37.76 -13.49 -28.87
N VAL A 607 38.68 -12.53 -28.94
CA VAL A 607 38.38 -11.10 -28.72
C VAL A 607 37.52 -10.53 -29.83
N GLU A 608 37.79 -10.84 -31.10
CA GLU A 608 36.97 -10.40 -32.22
C GLU A 608 35.54 -10.97 -32.16
N PHE A 609 35.44 -12.26 -31.81
CA PHE A 609 34.17 -12.93 -31.54
C PHE A 609 33.39 -12.21 -30.43
N LEU A 610 33.97 -12.10 -29.23
CA LEU A 610 33.35 -11.47 -28.07
C LEU A 610 32.99 -10.01 -28.32
N ARG A 611 33.83 -9.24 -29.03
CA ARG A 611 33.56 -7.85 -29.39
C ARG A 611 32.30 -7.73 -30.26
N GLY A 612 32.14 -8.63 -31.23
CA GLY A 612 30.95 -8.72 -32.07
C GLY A 612 29.68 -9.01 -31.24
N TRP A 613 29.79 -9.91 -30.27
CA TRP A 613 28.71 -10.27 -29.35
C TRP A 613 28.35 -9.14 -28.40
N VAL A 614 29.31 -8.54 -27.70
CA VAL A 614 29.08 -7.42 -26.79
C VAL A 614 28.39 -6.25 -27.50
N ARG A 615 28.70 -6.00 -28.77
CA ARG A 615 28.00 -4.97 -29.56
C ARG A 615 26.53 -5.35 -29.84
N ARG A 616 26.28 -6.58 -30.31
CA ARG A 616 24.92 -7.03 -30.68
C ARG A 616 24.04 -7.21 -29.45
N LEU A 617 24.53 -7.92 -28.44
CA LEU A 617 23.85 -8.12 -27.16
C LEU A 617 23.69 -6.80 -26.41
N GLY A 618 24.72 -5.95 -26.39
CA GLY A 618 24.64 -4.64 -25.75
C GLY A 618 23.55 -3.76 -26.34
N LEU A 619 23.36 -3.76 -27.66
CA LEU A 619 22.26 -3.04 -28.31
C LEU A 619 20.88 -3.59 -27.92
N VAL A 620 20.73 -4.92 -27.89
CA VAL A 620 19.47 -5.57 -27.49
C VAL A 620 19.16 -5.32 -26.02
N VAL A 621 20.16 -5.42 -25.14
CA VAL A 621 20.01 -5.14 -23.71
C VAL A 621 19.72 -3.66 -23.47
N LEU A 622 20.34 -2.73 -24.21
CA LEU A 622 20.01 -1.30 -24.12
C LEU A 622 18.55 -1.02 -24.48
N ALA A 623 18.05 -1.64 -25.56
CA ALA A 623 16.65 -1.51 -25.96
C ALA A 623 15.71 -2.14 -24.93
N LEU A 624 16.08 -3.29 -24.36
CA LEU A 624 15.29 -3.96 -23.33
C LEU A 624 15.26 -3.15 -22.02
N VAL A 625 16.40 -2.65 -21.55
CA VAL A 625 16.49 -1.80 -20.35
C VAL A 625 15.65 -0.53 -20.52
N ALA A 626 15.67 0.09 -21.71
CA ALA A 626 14.85 1.27 -21.98
C ALA A 626 13.35 0.99 -21.80
N VAL A 627 12.86 -0.16 -22.28
CA VAL A 627 11.44 -0.52 -22.17
C VAL A 627 11.08 -1.00 -20.77
N VAL A 628 11.91 -1.85 -20.16
CA VAL A 628 11.68 -2.38 -18.82
C VAL A 628 11.65 -1.24 -17.80
N ALA A 629 12.57 -0.29 -17.89
CA ALA A 629 12.61 0.86 -16.98
C ALA A 629 11.34 1.71 -17.05
N VAL A 630 10.77 1.90 -18.25
CA VAL A 630 9.50 2.62 -18.43
C VAL A 630 8.32 1.78 -17.94
N ALA A 631 8.33 0.47 -18.24
CA ALA A 631 7.28 -0.48 -17.92
C ALA A 631 7.14 -0.72 -16.40
N GLU A 632 8.24 -0.86 -15.67
CA GLU A 632 8.25 -1.04 -14.20
C GLU A 632 7.57 0.13 -13.47
N HIS A 633 7.65 1.33 -14.02
CA HIS A 633 7.11 2.54 -13.39
C HIS A 633 5.70 2.92 -13.89
N GLN A 634 5.18 2.27 -14.93
CA GLN A 634 3.80 2.45 -15.42
C GLN A 634 3.10 1.11 -15.76
N PRO A 635 2.93 0.20 -14.79
CA PRO A 635 2.34 -1.11 -15.06
C PRO A 635 0.88 -1.08 -15.49
N ALA A 636 0.15 -0.04 -15.10
CA ALA A 636 -1.22 0.18 -15.59
C ALA A 636 -1.30 0.49 -17.09
N ALA A 637 -0.18 0.91 -17.71
CA ALA A 637 -0.09 1.18 -19.14
C ALA A 637 0.38 -0.04 -19.95
N LEU A 638 0.92 -1.11 -19.32
CA LEU A 638 1.41 -2.29 -20.05
C LEU A 638 0.33 -2.98 -20.90
N ALA A 639 -0.94 -2.92 -20.49
CA ALA A 639 -2.05 -3.50 -21.25
C ALA A 639 -2.30 -2.76 -22.59
N ASP A 640 -1.98 -1.46 -22.63
CA ASP A 640 -2.16 -0.57 -23.78
C ASP A 640 -0.83 -0.27 -24.51
N ASP A 641 0.31 -0.70 -23.96
CA ASP A 641 1.65 -0.45 -24.47
C ASP A 641 2.06 -1.44 -25.58
N VAL A 642 1.61 -1.14 -26.79
CA VAL A 642 1.92 -1.94 -27.99
C VAL A 642 3.40 -1.82 -28.37
N LEU A 643 4.00 -0.65 -28.19
CA LEU A 643 5.42 -0.41 -28.49
C LEU A 643 6.34 -1.21 -27.56
N GLY A 644 6.10 -1.15 -26.25
CA GLY A 644 6.88 -1.87 -25.26
C GLY A 644 6.81 -3.37 -25.45
N ILE A 645 5.59 -3.93 -25.62
CA ILE A 645 5.41 -5.35 -25.92
C ILE A 645 6.14 -5.74 -27.21
N GLY A 646 6.02 -4.95 -28.27
CA GLY A 646 6.71 -5.20 -29.55
C GLY A 646 8.23 -5.21 -29.41
N VAL A 647 8.80 -4.25 -28.70
CA VAL A 647 10.24 -4.18 -28.44
C VAL A 647 10.71 -5.33 -27.56
N VAL A 648 9.98 -5.68 -26.50
CA VAL A 648 10.33 -6.81 -25.62
C VAL A 648 10.31 -8.13 -26.40
N LEU A 649 9.25 -8.41 -27.16
CA LEU A 649 9.16 -9.62 -27.99
C LEU A 649 10.27 -9.67 -29.04
N THR A 650 10.57 -8.55 -29.69
CA THR A 650 11.67 -8.46 -30.66
C THR A 650 13.03 -8.67 -29.99
N CYS A 651 13.24 -8.08 -28.80
CA CYS A 651 14.47 -8.25 -28.03
C CYS A 651 14.64 -9.70 -27.57
N TYR A 652 13.58 -10.37 -27.10
CA TYR A 652 13.63 -11.78 -26.74
C TYR A 652 13.88 -12.67 -27.96
N ALA A 653 13.21 -12.44 -29.09
CA ALA A 653 13.48 -13.17 -30.32
C ALA A 653 14.93 -12.99 -30.79
N LEU A 654 15.44 -11.75 -30.76
CA LEU A 654 16.83 -11.44 -31.08
C LEU A 654 17.79 -12.10 -30.09
N MET A 655 17.51 -12.07 -28.79
CA MET A 655 18.31 -12.74 -27.76
C MET A 655 18.32 -14.25 -27.98
N THR A 656 17.19 -14.88 -28.26
CA THR A 656 17.11 -16.31 -28.57
C THR A 656 17.92 -16.65 -29.81
N TRP A 657 17.79 -15.87 -30.88
CA TRP A 657 18.58 -16.06 -32.09
C TRP A 657 20.08 -15.85 -31.87
N LEU A 658 20.44 -14.81 -31.12
CA LEU A 658 21.80 -14.49 -30.73
C LEU A 658 22.39 -15.62 -29.86
N LEU A 659 21.71 -16.08 -28.81
CA LEU A 659 22.19 -17.16 -27.95
C LEU A 659 22.26 -18.51 -28.69
N ALA A 660 21.28 -18.83 -29.55
CA ALA A 660 21.33 -20.02 -30.39
C ALA A 660 22.55 -19.99 -31.32
N ARG A 661 22.81 -18.85 -31.95
CA ARG A 661 24.00 -18.67 -32.78
C ARG A 661 25.29 -18.71 -31.96
N LEU A 662 25.30 -18.18 -30.73
CA LEU A 662 26.45 -18.26 -29.82
C LEU A 662 26.80 -19.72 -29.52
N LEU A 663 25.80 -20.54 -29.21
CA LEU A 663 25.98 -21.98 -28.95
C LEU A 663 26.55 -22.72 -30.18
N ILE A 664 26.16 -22.32 -31.39
CA ILE A 664 26.60 -22.97 -32.64
C ILE A 664 27.97 -22.45 -33.11
N SER A 665 28.33 -21.20 -32.79
CA SER A 665 29.53 -20.52 -33.34
C SER A 665 30.62 -20.24 -32.32
N SER A 666 30.52 -20.77 -31.09
CA SER A 666 31.55 -20.60 -30.07
C SER A 666 32.89 -21.14 -30.59
N PRO A 667 33.97 -20.33 -30.60
CA PRO A 667 35.30 -20.74 -31.05
C PRO A 667 36.01 -21.68 -30.06
N THR A 668 35.27 -22.35 -29.18
CA THR A 668 35.77 -23.42 -28.32
C THR A 668 35.39 -24.78 -28.92
N HIS A 669 35.96 -25.04 -30.09
CA HIS A 669 36.43 -26.34 -30.55
C HIS A 669 37.60 -26.12 -31.50
#